data_AF-A0A521HQJ3-F1
#
_entry.id   AF-A0A521HQJ3-F1
#
_cell.length_a   1.000
_cell.length_b   1.000
_cell.length_c   1.000
_cell.angle_alpha   90.00
_cell.angle_beta   90.00
_cell.angle_gamma   90.00
#
_symmetry.space_group_name_H-M   'P 1'
#
loop_
_entity.id
_entity.type
_entity.pdbx_description
1 polymer ?
#
loop_
_entity_poly.entity_id
_entity_poly.type
_entity_poly.pdbx_seq_one_letter_code
_entity_poly.pdbx_strand_id
1 'polypeptide(L)'
;MDSNPPPHLSNTTSVVRALLITDLVGSTRLIERLGDRRAARLLAQEEEQARHLARHYNGQEIDRSDGFLFLFDHAWQAVGFALDYHRVLKDLSSDLPLQLQGRVGIHVGETYLTPNAPEHVARGAKQVEVSGLAKPIAARLMTAANPGQTLLSGTAFDLAARPCIEHLPKDSTLHWHAHGAWLLKGVEQPVQVHAVAHDLRTAAREPLENDKVRSLRRRQRRRLLLTGIGTAAAVALPLGYWKWHDNALRDWESKWLVVADWQLEQGNADLAAVLATAFRIALQQSRFAYVMDPGAVLLALQRMRGEPPVGREEAIEIARRESAAAAIIPSFTKFGGGLLLSAELVEAVTERTIAAAQEQIADLGGLTVALDRLSAQIRRNVGEPGTSVQRDALPLAKVTTANLDALRLYSQVDDLMQQRKGEEAIAALERAIVLDPQFASAHAKLGTVHAIRRSELSVSEKHWRIAASLQERLTPRERMYVDGCISWTEDPVVMRARWGGMVSKFPDDAAAVNNAALVEWTHFGNLVAAERGFRLGIPIPHRWNYVIWHHLGYVEMGQGRVAEGLSSFKESLKRAEHPAHFGIVRAQLLAGETDQAMELLARFRDNGSVSWRADQCDAEVLAHVFVGKPEAALAVAERQREMAITEKFRTAERMGLRNKALLLAEQGDKQAAHATARVLHELLRADLGALQGGGLLLPPFDAMMLTAFAARMGWQAGEFEMPEALQGRWIRFPSVLAAERLTRAWRALNAGKAPEALRLAREGRDYMSLYAFFELEVAAYTALGETVSRNDRLRQARKLLHQGFGENFSYLSTHLENLQAWQRMGKLEASAQPSTGDAKPKGE
;
A
#
# COMPACT_ATOMS: atom_id res chain seq x y z
N MET A 1 66.32 -29.38 55.75
CA MET A 1 67.04 -28.12 55.51
C MET A 1 66.22 -27.05 56.20
N ASP A 2 66.23 -27.05 57.53
CA ASP A 2 67.26 -26.42 58.37
C ASP A 2 67.60 -25.01 57.91
N SER A 3 66.68 -24.12 58.25
CA SER A 3 67.00 -22.73 58.56
C SER A 3 65.94 -22.31 59.57
N ASN A 4 66.36 -21.98 60.79
CA ASN A 4 65.56 -21.14 61.68
C ASN A 4 64.96 -20.03 60.81
N PRO A 5 63.64 -19.77 60.89
CA PRO A 5 63.05 -18.71 60.08
C PRO A 5 63.89 -17.44 60.31
N PRO A 6 64.28 -16.73 59.23
CA PRO A 6 65.01 -15.46 59.36
C PRO A 6 64.44 -14.63 60.51
N PRO A 7 65.25 -13.94 61.33
CA PRO A 7 64.81 -13.35 62.60
C PRO A 7 63.67 -12.32 62.49
N HIS A 8 63.29 -11.89 61.27
CA HIS A 8 62.11 -11.07 61.00
C HIS A 8 60.78 -11.86 60.92
N LEU A 9 60.81 -13.19 60.75
CA LEU A 9 59.64 -14.07 60.69
C LEU A 9 59.20 -14.62 62.06
N SER A 10 59.96 -14.37 63.14
CA SER A 10 59.60 -14.81 64.49
C SER A 10 58.39 -14.06 65.08
N ASN A 11 58.05 -12.90 64.51
CA ASN A 11 56.91 -12.06 64.89
C ASN A 11 55.78 -12.10 63.86
N THR A 12 55.77 -13.11 62.98
CA THR A 12 54.69 -13.28 62.01
C THR A 12 53.43 -13.81 62.69
N THR A 13 52.32 -13.08 62.56
CA THR A 13 51.02 -13.48 63.13
C THR A 13 50.10 -13.93 62.00
N SER A 14 49.49 -15.12 62.12
CA SER A 14 48.41 -15.54 61.23
C SER A 14 47.08 -14.97 61.71
N VAL A 15 46.36 -14.29 60.82
CA VAL A 15 45.03 -13.74 61.08
C VAL A 15 44.13 -13.89 59.85
N VAL A 16 42.84 -14.09 60.08
CA VAL A 16 41.82 -13.96 59.03
C VAL A 16 41.41 -12.49 58.95
N ARG A 17 41.53 -11.91 57.75
CA ARG A 17 41.18 -10.52 57.48
C ARG A 17 40.47 -10.39 56.13
N ALA A 18 39.71 -9.31 55.97
CA ALA A 18 39.19 -8.91 54.67
C ALA A 18 40.24 -8.05 53.97
N LEU A 19 40.74 -8.52 52.82
CA LEU A 19 41.66 -7.79 51.98
C LEU A 19 40.87 -7.08 50.89
N LEU A 20 41.12 -5.79 50.71
CA LEU A 20 40.58 -4.99 49.64
C LEU A 20 41.73 -4.45 48.80
N ILE A 21 41.66 -4.67 47.48
CA ILE A 21 42.61 -4.09 46.53
C ILE A 21 41.87 -3.20 45.55
N THR A 22 42.37 -1.97 45.37
CA THR A 22 41.89 -1.03 44.37
C THR A 22 42.87 -0.89 43.21
N ASP A 23 42.36 -0.47 42.05
CA ASP A 23 43.12 -0.03 40.88
C ASP A 23 42.36 1.09 40.18
N LEU A 24 43.04 2.19 39.85
CA LEU A 24 42.41 3.33 39.18
C LEU A 24 42.48 3.17 37.66
N VAL A 25 41.33 3.12 37.01
CA VAL A 25 41.24 2.82 35.58
C VAL A 25 41.76 3.99 34.74
N GLY A 26 42.77 3.72 33.91
CA GLY A 26 43.23 4.66 32.89
C GLY A 26 43.96 5.88 33.44
N SER A 27 44.60 5.76 34.60
CA SER A 27 45.38 6.83 35.27
C SER A 27 46.43 7.48 34.36
N THR A 28 47.10 6.72 33.48
CA THR A 28 48.05 7.26 32.50
C THR A 28 47.39 8.17 31.46
N ARG A 29 46.24 7.74 30.91
CA ARG A 29 45.46 8.53 29.94
C ARG A 29 44.86 9.80 30.60
N LEU A 30 44.58 9.76 31.89
CA LEU A 30 44.14 10.93 32.65
C LEU A 30 45.27 11.97 32.77
N ILE A 31 46.50 11.53 33.06
CA ILE A 31 47.69 12.40 33.13
C ILE A 31 47.96 13.05 31.77
N GLU A 32 47.94 12.29 30.68
CA GLU A 32 48.12 12.80 29.31
C GLU A 32 47.12 13.91 28.95
N ARG A 33 45.87 13.81 29.41
CA ARG A 33 44.82 14.78 29.07
C ARG A 33 44.77 16.00 29.98
N LEU A 34 45.06 15.86 31.26
CA LEU A 34 44.95 16.95 32.24
C LEU A 34 46.28 17.70 32.47
N GLY A 35 47.40 17.09 32.07
CA GLY A 35 48.75 17.54 32.37
C GLY A 35 49.20 17.21 33.79
N ASP A 36 50.51 17.01 33.97
CA ASP A 36 51.12 16.45 35.18
C ASP A 36 50.68 17.14 36.48
N ARG A 37 50.70 18.47 36.53
CA ARG A 37 50.37 19.22 37.75
C ARG A 37 48.92 19.09 38.18
N ARG A 38 47.98 19.06 37.22
CA ARG A 38 46.54 18.98 37.52
C ARG A 38 46.15 17.55 37.87
N ALA A 39 46.69 16.57 37.15
CA ALA A 39 46.51 15.16 37.47
C ALA A 39 47.10 14.81 38.84
N ALA A 40 48.29 15.30 39.19
CA ALA A 40 48.90 15.06 40.50
C ALA A 40 48.07 15.61 41.66
N ARG A 41 47.44 16.80 41.52
CA ARG A 41 46.54 17.34 42.54
C ARG A 41 45.28 16.49 42.71
N LEU A 42 44.69 16.04 41.61
CA LEU A 42 43.48 15.23 41.63
C LEU A 42 43.75 13.84 42.25
N LEU A 43 44.88 13.22 41.91
CA LEU A 43 45.30 11.95 42.52
C LEU A 43 45.59 12.14 44.02
N ALA A 44 46.29 13.21 44.42
CA ALA A 44 46.49 13.50 45.83
C ALA A 44 45.18 13.71 46.61
N GLN A 45 44.15 14.29 45.98
CA GLN A 45 42.81 14.42 46.58
C GLN A 45 42.11 13.06 46.71
N GLU A 46 42.17 12.22 45.68
CA GLU A 46 41.65 10.86 45.72
C GLU A 46 42.30 10.06 46.85
N GLU A 47 43.62 10.11 46.97
CA GLU A 47 44.37 9.40 48.00
C GLU A 47 44.00 9.83 49.42
N GLU A 48 43.84 11.14 49.66
CA GLU A 48 43.43 11.64 50.97
C GLU A 48 42.01 11.19 51.31
N GLN A 49 41.10 11.19 50.32
CA GLN A 49 39.74 10.70 50.51
C GLN A 49 39.70 9.18 50.74
N ALA A 50 40.51 8.40 50.01
CA ALA A 50 40.65 6.97 50.25
C ALA A 50 41.15 6.70 51.68
N ARG A 51 42.15 7.44 52.16
CA ARG A 51 42.64 7.33 53.55
C ARG A 51 41.61 7.77 54.59
N HIS A 52 40.79 8.77 54.26
CA HIS A 52 39.67 9.17 55.12
C HIS A 52 38.61 8.06 55.23
N LEU A 53 38.23 7.45 54.09
CA LEU A 53 37.30 6.32 54.07
C LEU A 53 37.88 5.10 54.81
N ALA A 54 39.16 4.80 54.62
CA ALA A 54 39.83 3.72 55.34
C ALA A 54 39.73 3.93 56.85
N ARG A 55 40.01 5.14 57.35
CA ARG A 55 39.81 5.48 58.78
C ARG A 55 38.36 5.32 59.22
N HIS A 56 37.40 5.77 58.41
CA HIS A 56 35.97 5.66 58.73
C HIS A 56 35.51 4.20 58.87
N TYR A 57 36.00 3.31 58.02
CA TYR A 57 35.66 1.89 58.03
C TYR A 57 36.63 1.01 58.82
N ASN A 58 37.53 1.59 59.62
CA ASN A 58 38.57 0.88 60.39
C ASN A 58 39.50 0.00 59.52
N GLY A 59 39.82 0.49 58.32
CA GLY A 59 40.80 -0.12 57.41
C GLY A 59 42.23 0.31 57.71
N GLN A 60 43.14 -0.65 57.70
CA GLN A 60 44.59 -0.43 57.79
C GLN A 60 45.22 -0.42 56.40
N GLU A 61 45.90 0.68 56.04
CA GLU A 61 46.70 0.75 54.80
C GLU A 61 47.95 -0.13 54.94
N ILE A 62 48.17 -1.02 53.97
CA ILE A 62 49.35 -1.90 53.93
C ILE A 62 50.30 -1.51 52.82
N ASP A 63 49.76 -1.28 51.63
CA ASP A 63 50.55 -1.02 50.43
C ASP A 63 49.83 -0.02 49.53
N ARG A 64 50.64 0.77 48.84
CA ARG A 64 50.19 1.77 47.89
C ARG A 64 51.20 1.78 46.74
N SER A 65 50.87 1.04 45.68
CA SER A 65 51.66 0.97 44.44
C SER A 65 50.87 1.61 43.29
N ASP A 66 50.20 0.81 42.47
CA ASP A 66 49.31 1.27 41.38
C ASP A 66 47.84 1.44 41.85
N GLY A 67 47.60 1.13 43.12
CA GLY A 67 46.35 1.29 43.85
C GLY A 67 46.57 0.93 45.32
N PHE A 68 45.49 0.85 46.10
CA PHE A 68 45.56 0.59 47.53
C PHE A 68 45.37 -0.89 47.87
N LEU A 69 46.13 -1.38 48.86
CA LEU A 69 45.85 -2.60 49.60
C LEU A 69 45.49 -2.23 51.03
N PHE A 70 44.24 -2.51 51.41
CA PHE A 70 43.73 -2.32 52.76
C PHE A 70 43.40 -3.66 53.43
N LEU A 71 43.58 -3.73 54.74
CA LEU A 71 43.06 -4.79 55.59
C LEU A 71 41.92 -4.26 56.46
N PHE A 72 40.87 -5.06 56.59
CA PHE A 72 39.75 -4.79 57.48
C PHE A 72 39.51 -6.00 58.38
N ASP A 73 39.05 -5.75 59.60
CA ASP A 73 38.67 -6.81 60.54
C ASP A 73 37.42 -7.55 60.08
N HIS A 74 36.49 -6.85 59.40
CA HIS A 74 35.24 -7.42 58.90
C HIS A 74 35.02 -7.16 57.40
N ALA A 75 34.39 -8.12 56.72
CA ALA A 75 34.12 -8.03 55.28
C ALA A 75 33.17 -6.88 54.89
N TRP A 76 32.20 -6.57 55.75
CA TRP A 76 31.25 -5.48 55.51
C TRP A 76 31.92 -4.10 55.52
N GLN A 77 33.01 -3.92 56.27
CA GLN A 77 33.79 -2.69 56.30
C GLN A 77 34.48 -2.45 54.96
N ALA A 78 35.08 -3.51 54.40
CA ALA A 78 35.67 -3.47 53.05
C ALA A 78 34.61 -3.15 51.98
N VAL A 79 33.38 -3.70 52.12
CA VAL A 79 32.27 -3.39 51.20
C VAL A 79 31.81 -1.94 51.34
N GLY A 80 31.63 -1.43 52.56
CA GLY A 80 31.29 -0.04 52.81
C GLY A 80 32.32 0.91 52.21
N PHE A 81 33.60 0.65 52.45
CA PHE A 81 34.71 1.37 51.83
C PHE A 81 34.59 1.38 50.30
N ALA A 82 34.39 0.20 49.69
CA ALA A 82 34.36 0.09 48.23
C ALA A 82 33.21 0.90 47.60
N LEU A 83 32.03 0.87 48.21
CA LEU A 83 30.85 1.60 47.73
C LEU A 83 31.05 3.11 47.82
N ASP A 84 31.53 3.61 48.96
CA ASP A 84 31.81 5.03 49.15
C ASP A 84 32.99 5.50 48.31
N TYR A 85 33.99 4.65 48.10
CA TYR A 85 35.13 4.96 47.25
C TYR A 85 34.70 5.21 45.80
N HIS A 86 33.81 4.39 45.24
CA HIS A 86 33.26 4.64 43.90
C HIS A 86 32.47 5.96 43.82
N ARG A 87 31.74 6.33 44.89
CA ARG A 87 31.03 7.61 44.98
C ARG A 87 32.02 8.79 45.03
N VAL A 88 33.04 8.72 45.88
CA VAL A 88 34.09 9.73 45.98
C VAL A 88 34.79 9.95 44.63
N LEU A 89 35.13 8.89 43.91
CA LEU A 89 35.76 9.02 42.59
C LEU A 89 34.86 9.74 41.59
N LYS A 90 33.56 9.42 41.59
CA LYS A 90 32.57 10.09 40.75
C LYS A 90 32.45 11.58 41.12
N ASP A 91 32.42 11.91 42.41
CA ASP A 91 32.28 13.29 42.89
C ASP A 91 33.52 14.13 42.60
N LEU A 92 34.72 13.59 42.83
CA LEU A 92 36.00 14.25 42.52
C LEU A 92 36.18 14.55 41.03
N SER A 93 35.44 13.85 40.16
CA SER A 93 35.55 13.97 38.71
C SER A 93 34.28 14.46 38.02
N SER A 94 33.27 14.92 38.77
CA SER A 94 31.98 15.37 38.23
C SER A 94 32.15 16.43 37.12
N ASP A 95 33.10 17.34 37.32
CA ASP A 95 33.33 18.51 36.46
C ASP A 95 34.45 18.26 35.43
N LEU A 96 34.93 17.01 35.34
CA LEU A 96 36.00 16.62 34.43
C LEU A 96 35.46 15.86 33.21
N PRO A 97 36.10 16.00 32.04
CA PRO A 97 35.70 15.32 30.81
C PRO A 97 35.94 13.80 30.85
N LEU A 98 36.75 13.31 31.80
CA LEU A 98 36.95 11.90 32.08
C LEU A 98 36.58 11.64 33.54
N GLN A 99 35.58 10.80 33.75
CA GLN A 99 35.17 10.33 35.07
C GLN A 99 36.23 9.37 35.63
N LEU A 100 36.63 9.59 36.87
CA LEU A 100 37.48 8.66 37.60
C LEU A 100 36.68 7.41 37.95
N GLN A 101 37.26 6.24 37.69
CA GLN A 101 36.64 4.95 37.97
C GLN A 101 37.67 4.01 38.56
N GLY A 102 37.31 3.37 39.67
CA GLY A 102 38.13 2.36 40.33
C GLY A 102 37.66 0.96 39.98
N ARG A 103 38.55 -0.01 40.10
CA ARG A 103 38.24 -1.44 40.18
C ARG A 103 38.51 -1.88 41.60
N VAL A 104 37.61 -2.68 42.19
CA VAL A 104 37.79 -3.16 43.56
C VAL A 104 37.62 -4.68 43.62
N GLY A 105 38.55 -5.35 44.28
CA GLY A 105 38.51 -6.77 44.58
C GLY A 105 38.59 -7.03 46.08
N ILE A 106 37.66 -7.82 46.61
CA ILE A 106 37.56 -8.13 48.04
C ILE A 106 37.63 -9.63 48.26
N HIS A 107 38.49 -10.07 49.17
CA HIS A 107 38.57 -11.47 49.59
C HIS A 107 38.79 -11.58 51.09
N VAL A 108 38.14 -12.56 51.72
CA VAL A 108 38.39 -12.93 53.12
C VAL A 108 39.10 -14.26 53.14
N GLY A 109 40.26 -14.30 53.78
CA GLY A 109 41.07 -15.49 53.93
C GLY A 109 42.16 -15.30 54.99
N GLU A 110 42.86 -16.38 55.28
CA GLU A 110 44.01 -16.38 56.18
C GLU A 110 45.18 -15.59 55.55
N THR A 111 45.80 -14.73 56.35
CA THR A 111 46.93 -13.89 55.98
C THR A 111 47.99 -13.90 57.05
N TYR A 112 49.24 -13.85 56.63
CA TYR A 112 50.40 -13.76 57.51
C TYR A 112 50.89 -12.31 57.52
N LEU A 113 50.83 -11.69 58.70
CA LEU A 113 51.29 -10.33 58.95
C LEU A 113 52.69 -10.37 59.55
N THR A 114 53.67 -9.82 58.84
CA THR A 114 55.06 -9.80 59.30
C THR A 114 55.51 -8.35 59.48
N PRO A 115 55.75 -7.87 60.72
CA PRO A 115 56.25 -6.51 60.93
C PRO A 115 57.69 -6.38 60.43
N ASN A 116 57.99 -5.30 59.71
CA ASN A 116 59.37 -4.99 59.32
C ASN A 116 60.11 -4.29 60.45
N ALA A 117 61.42 -4.51 60.54
CA ALA A 117 62.28 -3.83 61.50
C ALA A 117 62.21 -2.30 61.31
N PRO A 118 62.22 -1.49 62.40
CA PRO A 118 62.14 -0.03 62.31
C PRO A 118 63.19 0.59 61.38
N GLU A 119 64.39 0.00 61.30
CA GLU A 119 65.47 0.43 60.40
C GLU A 119 65.11 0.28 58.92
N HIS A 120 64.39 -0.79 58.55
CA HIS A 120 63.92 -0.99 57.18
C HIS A 120 62.74 -0.07 56.87
N VAL A 121 61.84 0.14 57.83
CA VAL A 121 60.72 1.07 57.69
C VAL A 121 61.22 2.51 57.49
N ALA A 122 62.24 2.93 58.25
CA ALA A 122 62.88 4.24 58.08
C ALA A 122 63.53 4.42 56.68
N ARG A 123 63.83 3.32 55.98
CA ARG A 123 64.37 3.31 54.61
C ARG A 123 63.30 3.05 53.53
N GLY A 124 62.02 3.06 53.90
CA GLY A 124 60.89 2.95 52.97
C GLY A 124 60.23 1.57 52.88
N ALA A 125 60.61 0.60 53.72
CA ALA A 125 59.84 -0.64 53.83
C ALA A 125 58.49 -0.39 54.51
N LYS A 126 57.50 -1.24 54.21
CA LYS A 126 56.17 -1.15 54.84
C LYS A 126 56.25 -1.51 56.31
N GLN A 127 55.35 -0.97 57.14
CA GLN A 127 55.32 -1.34 58.56
C GLN A 127 55.02 -2.83 58.76
N VAL A 128 54.12 -3.38 57.94
CA VAL A 128 53.70 -4.79 57.98
C VAL A 128 53.63 -5.33 56.56
N GLU A 129 54.26 -6.48 56.31
CA GLU A 129 54.10 -7.25 55.09
C GLU A 129 52.93 -8.22 55.20
N VAL A 130 52.10 -8.27 54.15
CA VAL A 130 50.99 -9.22 54.02
C VAL A 130 51.35 -10.29 53.01
N SER A 131 51.40 -11.53 53.49
CA SER A 131 51.72 -12.72 52.70
C SER A 131 50.62 -13.78 52.81
N GLY A 132 50.53 -14.66 51.80
CA GLY A 132 49.52 -15.72 51.70
C GLY A 132 48.68 -15.65 50.41
N LEU A 133 47.87 -16.68 50.17
CA LEU A 133 47.03 -16.80 48.97
C LEU A 133 45.90 -15.77 48.90
N ALA A 134 45.51 -15.19 50.03
CA ALA A 134 44.42 -14.23 50.08
C ALA A 134 44.71 -12.96 49.24
N LYS A 135 45.95 -12.44 49.31
CA LYS A 135 46.39 -11.25 48.56
C LYS A 135 46.27 -11.42 47.04
N PRO A 136 46.83 -12.47 46.42
CA PRO A 136 46.68 -12.67 44.98
C PRO A 136 45.25 -13.04 44.56
N ILE A 137 44.40 -13.59 45.42
CA ILE A 137 42.97 -13.78 45.12
C ILE A 137 42.26 -12.42 45.00
N ALA A 138 42.40 -11.54 46.00
CA ALA A 138 41.82 -10.20 45.95
C ALA A 138 42.32 -9.40 44.73
N ALA A 139 43.61 -9.50 44.40
CA ALA A 139 44.19 -8.80 43.25
C ALA A 139 43.59 -9.30 41.92
N ARG A 140 43.35 -10.61 41.80
CA ARG A 140 42.75 -11.19 40.59
C ARG A 140 41.27 -10.83 40.46
N LEU A 141 40.53 -10.80 41.57
CA LEU A 141 39.16 -10.29 41.57
C LEU A 141 39.11 -8.83 41.13
N MET A 142 40.01 -7.98 41.65
CA MET A 142 40.14 -6.59 41.22
C MET A 142 40.45 -6.49 39.72
N THR A 143 41.38 -7.30 39.20
CA THR A 143 41.74 -7.27 37.77
C THR A 143 40.58 -7.71 36.87
N ALA A 144 39.71 -8.60 37.36
CA ALA A 144 38.52 -9.04 36.64
C ALA A 144 37.34 -8.05 36.76
N ALA A 145 37.42 -7.05 37.64
CA ALA A 145 36.37 -6.07 37.80
C ALA A 145 36.35 -5.10 36.61
N ASN A 146 35.15 -4.75 36.15
CA ASN A 146 34.95 -3.64 35.23
C ASN A 146 35.22 -2.30 35.93
N PRO A 147 35.48 -1.20 35.18
CA PRO A 147 35.53 0.14 35.76
C PRO A 147 34.25 0.47 36.55
N GLY A 148 34.42 0.92 37.80
CA GLY A 148 33.35 1.21 38.76
C GLY A 148 32.75 -0.02 39.45
N GLN A 149 33.33 -1.21 39.28
CA GLN A 149 32.79 -2.46 39.81
C GLN A 149 33.58 -2.98 41.01
N THR A 150 32.84 -3.53 41.98
CA THR A 150 33.39 -4.26 43.14
C THR A 150 33.08 -5.74 43.02
N LEU A 151 34.12 -6.58 42.95
CA LEU A 151 34.01 -8.04 42.93
C LEU A 151 34.49 -8.64 44.25
N LEU A 152 33.78 -9.67 44.71
CA LEU A 152 34.03 -10.39 45.95
C LEU A 152 34.17 -11.89 45.68
N SER A 153 35.06 -12.55 46.43
CA SER A 153 34.99 -14.00 46.57
C SER A 153 33.72 -14.43 47.32
N GLY A 154 33.29 -15.68 47.15
CA GLY A 154 32.16 -16.27 47.90
C GLY A 154 32.29 -16.09 49.41
N THR A 155 33.47 -16.35 49.98
CA THR A 155 33.70 -16.16 51.43
C THR A 155 33.50 -14.72 51.89
N ALA A 156 33.94 -13.75 51.09
CA ALA A 156 33.74 -12.33 51.38
C ALA A 156 32.26 -11.92 51.25
N PHE A 157 31.54 -12.47 50.26
CA PHE A 157 30.10 -12.26 50.12
C PHE A 157 29.33 -12.80 51.33
N ASP A 158 29.57 -14.06 51.70
CA ASP A 158 28.87 -14.73 52.80
C ASP A 158 29.04 -13.99 54.14
N LEU A 159 30.22 -13.40 54.37
CA LEU A 159 30.54 -12.66 55.59
C LEU A 159 30.13 -11.17 55.54
N ALA A 160 29.85 -10.61 54.36
CA ALA A 160 29.50 -9.19 54.21
C ALA A 160 28.01 -8.95 54.01
N ALA A 161 27.32 -9.81 53.24
CA ALA A 161 25.98 -9.52 52.73
C ALA A 161 24.96 -9.21 53.83
N ARG A 162 24.97 -10.00 54.91
CA ARG A 162 24.07 -9.79 56.05
C ARG A 162 24.50 -8.61 56.93
N PRO A 163 25.75 -8.50 57.42
CA PRO A 163 26.15 -7.37 58.26
C PRO A 163 26.06 -6.00 57.58
N CYS A 164 26.19 -5.93 56.24
CA CYS A 164 25.97 -4.69 55.49
C CYS A 164 24.55 -4.12 55.68
N ILE A 165 23.52 -4.96 55.88
CA ILE A 165 22.15 -4.51 56.15
C ILE A 165 22.05 -3.80 57.50
N GLU A 166 22.87 -4.22 58.47
CA GLU A 166 22.82 -3.74 59.85
C GLU A 166 23.72 -2.51 60.08
N HIS A 167 24.88 -2.47 59.41
CA HIS A 167 25.92 -1.47 59.67
C HIS A 167 26.02 -0.34 58.63
N LEU A 168 25.51 -0.51 57.41
CA LEU A 168 25.51 0.55 56.40
C LEU A 168 24.21 1.39 56.49
N PRO A 169 24.21 2.65 56.00
CA PRO A 169 23.03 3.51 56.05
C PRO A 169 21.78 2.84 55.45
N LYS A 170 20.64 2.93 56.13
CA LYS A 170 19.39 2.21 55.78
C LYS A 170 18.82 2.56 54.41
N ASP A 171 19.20 3.71 53.86
CA ASP A 171 18.87 4.21 52.52
C ASP A 171 19.79 3.65 51.41
N SER A 172 20.83 2.91 51.77
CA SER A 172 21.71 2.22 50.82
C SER A 172 21.01 1.02 50.18
N THR A 173 20.39 1.21 49.03
CA THR A 173 19.96 0.07 48.21
C THR A 173 21.20 -0.65 47.67
N LEU A 174 21.41 -1.91 48.07
CA LEU A 174 22.53 -2.74 47.62
C LEU A 174 22.05 -3.86 46.71
N HIS A 175 22.66 -3.98 45.54
CA HIS A 175 22.42 -5.07 44.60
C HIS A 175 23.58 -6.05 44.61
N TRP A 176 23.29 -7.29 45.00
CA TRP A 176 24.23 -8.40 44.98
C TRP A 176 23.99 -9.25 43.73
N HIS A 177 25.04 -9.61 43.00
CA HIS A 177 24.94 -10.47 41.82
C HIS A 177 25.95 -11.61 41.86
N ALA A 178 25.49 -12.83 41.61
CA ALA A 178 26.34 -14.02 41.58
C ALA A 178 26.80 -14.32 40.14
N HIS A 179 28.11 -14.18 39.89
CA HIS A 179 28.75 -14.47 38.60
C HIS A 179 29.18 -15.94 38.46
N GLY A 180 29.03 -16.74 39.52
CA GLY A 180 29.32 -18.18 39.53
C GLY A 180 30.79 -18.50 39.72
N ALA A 181 31.21 -19.70 39.31
CA ALA A 181 32.55 -20.22 39.55
C ALA A 181 33.58 -19.75 38.49
N TRP A 182 34.67 -19.16 38.97
CA TRP A 182 35.78 -18.66 38.14
C TRP A 182 37.10 -19.32 38.52
N LEU A 183 37.92 -19.63 37.52
CA LEU A 183 39.27 -20.12 37.71
C LEU A 183 40.23 -18.94 37.83
N LEU A 184 40.89 -18.84 38.98
CA LEU A 184 41.93 -17.85 39.24
C LEU A 184 43.29 -18.56 39.14
N LYS A 185 44.21 -18.07 38.29
CA LYS A 185 45.52 -18.68 38.05
C LYS A 185 46.27 -18.88 39.36
N GLY A 186 46.70 -20.09 39.70
CA GLY A 186 47.41 -20.38 40.94
C GLY A 186 46.50 -20.56 42.17
N VAL A 187 45.19 -20.67 41.97
CA VAL A 187 44.23 -21.20 42.95
C VAL A 187 43.70 -22.51 42.37
N GLU A 188 43.84 -23.62 43.11
CA GLU A 188 43.47 -24.94 42.60
C GLU A 188 41.96 -25.10 42.39
N GLN A 189 41.17 -24.57 43.34
CA GLN A 189 39.71 -24.66 43.29
C GLN A 189 39.09 -23.42 42.65
N PRO A 190 38.00 -23.58 41.88
CA PRO A 190 37.24 -22.46 41.36
C PRO A 190 36.69 -21.59 42.49
N VAL A 191 36.87 -20.27 42.38
CA VAL A 191 36.36 -19.30 43.34
C VAL A 191 34.99 -18.81 42.87
N GLN A 192 34.00 -18.84 43.76
CA GLN A 192 32.70 -18.20 43.48
C GLN A 192 32.89 -16.69 43.47
N VAL A 193 32.47 -16.02 42.41
CA VAL A 193 32.60 -14.57 42.26
C VAL A 193 31.22 -13.92 42.40
N HIS A 194 31.15 -12.92 43.26
CA HIS A 194 29.99 -12.08 43.49
C HIS A 194 30.34 -10.62 43.20
N ALA A 195 29.34 -9.79 42.94
CA ALA A 195 29.48 -8.35 42.82
C ALA A 195 28.50 -7.64 43.74
N VAL A 196 28.88 -6.44 44.19
CA VAL A 196 28.02 -5.52 44.94
C VAL A 196 28.11 -4.12 44.38
N ALA A 197 26.98 -3.44 44.23
CA ALA A 197 26.90 -2.04 43.82
C ALA A 197 25.57 -1.41 44.29
N HIS A 198 25.49 -0.08 44.25
CA HIS A 198 24.23 0.64 44.42
C HIS A 198 23.29 0.52 43.22
N ASP A 199 23.78 0.07 42.06
CA ASP A 199 22.97 -0.14 40.87
C ASP A 199 23.11 -1.57 40.33
N LEU A 200 21.97 -2.18 39.98
CA LEU A 200 21.94 -3.55 39.48
C LEU A 200 22.75 -3.74 38.20
N ARG A 201 22.84 -2.70 37.34
CA ARG A 201 23.56 -2.82 36.06
C ARG A 201 25.05 -3.00 36.28
N THR A 202 25.66 -2.26 37.20
CA THR A 202 27.08 -2.39 37.56
C THR A 202 27.36 -3.72 38.24
N ALA A 203 26.49 -4.16 39.16
CA ALA A 203 26.64 -5.48 39.79
C ALA A 203 26.52 -6.62 38.76
N ALA A 204 25.59 -6.53 37.81
CA ALA A 204 25.33 -7.54 36.79
C ALA A 204 26.30 -7.53 35.59
N ARG A 205 27.22 -6.55 35.49
CA ARG A 205 28.25 -6.56 34.43
C ARG A 205 29.14 -7.79 34.59
N GLU A 206 29.26 -8.58 33.53
CA GLU A 206 30.09 -9.78 33.52
C GLU A 206 31.56 -9.42 33.82
N PRO A 207 32.24 -10.12 34.75
CA PRO A 207 33.66 -9.92 35.01
C PRO A 207 34.50 -10.13 33.75
N LEU A 208 35.61 -9.40 33.67
CA LEU A 208 36.55 -9.46 32.55
C LEU A 208 37.41 -10.73 32.62
N GLU A 209 37.38 -11.53 31.55
CA GLU A 209 38.33 -12.64 31.39
C GLU A 209 39.71 -12.14 30.98
N ASN A 210 40.75 -12.73 31.56
CA ASN A 210 42.14 -12.48 31.21
C ASN A 210 42.99 -13.74 31.48
N ASP A 211 44.30 -13.65 31.26
CA ASP A 211 45.20 -14.79 31.47
C ASP A 211 45.29 -15.29 32.93
N LYS A 212 44.83 -14.47 33.88
CA LYS A 212 44.79 -14.80 35.31
C LYS A 212 43.39 -15.21 35.79
N VAL A 213 42.31 -14.89 35.08
CA VAL A 213 40.91 -15.09 35.52
C VAL A 213 40.04 -15.56 34.36
N ARG A 214 39.43 -16.75 34.47
CA ARG A 214 38.65 -17.39 33.37
C ARG A 214 37.33 -18.00 33.87
N SER A 215 36.24 -17.88 33.11
CA SER A 215 34.92 -18.42 33.48
C SER A 215 34.78 -19.91 33.15
N LEU A 216 34.20 -20.70 34.05
CA LEU A 216 33.91 -22.12 33.82
C LEU A 216 32.66 -22.36 32.95
N ARG A 217 31.69 -21.42 32.93
CA ARG A 217 30.40 -21.60 32.25
C ARG A 217 30.50 -21.66 30.72
N ARG A 218 31.55 -21.07 30.11
CA ARG A 218 31.70 -20.99 28.64
C ARG A 218 32.24 -22.27 27.99
N ARG A 219 32.99 -23.12 28.72
CA ARG A 219 33.63 -24.33 28.16
C ARG A 219 32.68 -25.52 28.03
N GLN A 220 31.68 -25.64 28.91
CA GLN A 220 30.64 -26.69 28.82
C GLN A 220 29.56 -26.39 27.76
N ARG A 221 29.17 -25.12 27.55
CA ARG A 221 28.19 -24.74 26.51
C ARG A 221 28.71 -24.94 25.07
N ARG A 222 30.00 -24.72 24.80
CA ARG A 222 30.59 -24.92 23.46
C ARG A 222 30.64 -26.39 23.02
N ARG A 223 30.74 -27.35 23.95
CA ARG A 223 30.76 -28.78 23.62
C ARG A 223 29.36 -29.35 23.33
N LEU A 224 28.31 -28.80 23.93
CA LEU A 224 26.91 -29.22 23.69
C LEU A 224 26.28 -28.58 22.44
N LEU A 225 26.73 -27.39 22.02
CA LEU A 225 26.25 -26.72 20.81
C LEU A 225 26.74 -27.38 19.51
N LEU A 226 27.98 -27.89 19.48
CA LEU A 226 28.57 -28.48 18.26
C LEU A 226 27.95 -29.83 17.88
N THR A 227 27.50 -30.63 18.85
CA THR A 227 26.80 -31.90 18.59
C THR A 227 25.34 -31.70 18.21
N GLY A 228 24.65 -30.70 18.78
CA GLY A 228 23.26 -30.38 18.40
C GLY A 228 23.11 -29.75 17.02
N ILE A 229 24.08 -28.94 16.57
CA ILE A 229 24.05 -28.31 15.24
C ILE A 229 24.25 -29.35 14.12
N GLY A 230 25.08 -30.38 14.34
CA GLY A 230 25.33 -31.42 13.35
C GLY A 230 24.10 -32.28 13.03
N THR A 231 23.36 -32.71 14.06
CA THR A 231 22.11 -33.49 13.88
C THR A 231 20.95 -32.62 13.41
N ALA A 232 20.83 -31.38 13.89
CA ALA A 232 19.82 -30.45 13.40
C ALA A 232 20.06 -30.10 11.92
N ALA A 233 21.31 -29.89 11.48
CA ALA A 233 21.62 -29.62 10.08
C ALA A 233 21.41 -30.85 9.18
N ALA A 234 21.76 -32.05 9.63
CA ALA A 234 21.54 -33.29 8.86
C ALA A 234 20.06 -33.65 8.66
N VAL A 235 19.16 -33.15 9.51
CA VAL A 235 17.71 -33.32 9.37
C VAL A 235 17.07 -32.11 8.71
N ALA A 236 17.44 -30.89 9.11
CA ALA A 236 16.87 -29.65 8.61
C ALA A 236 17.38 -29.24 7.23
N LEU A 237 18.53 -29.73 6.75
CA LEU A 237 18.97 -29.48 5.37
C LEU A 237 18.24 -30.38 4.37
N PRO A 238 18.01 -31.69 4.60
CA PRO A 238 17.14 -32.49 3.73
C PRO A 238 15.67 -32.13 3.87
N LEU A 239 15.14 -31.87 5.09
CA LEU A 239 13.77 -31.37 5.26
C LEU A 239 13.61 -29.94 4.77
N GLY A 240 14.62 -29.09 4.94
CA GLY A 240 14.65 -27.73 4.43
C GLY A 240 14.79 -27.71 2.92
N TYR A 241 15.58 -28.60 2.32
CA TYR A 241 15.69 -28.79 0.88
C TYR A 241 14.41 -29.41 0.31
N TRP A 242 13.82 -30.42 0.94
CA TRP A 242 12.54 -31.00 0.52
C TRP A 242 11.40 -29.99 0.65
N LYS A 243 11.31 -29.26 1.77
CA LYS A 243 10.30 -28.22 2.00
C LYS A 243 10.55 -26.97 1.17
N TRP A 244 11.81 -26.59 0.89
CA TRP A 244 12.15 -25.52 -0.04
C TRP A 244 11.90 -25.93 -1.48
N HIS A 245 12.16 -27.17 -1.88
CA HIS A 245 11.93 -27.65 -3.24
C HIS A 245 10.43 -27.88 -3.50
N ASP A 246 9.68 -28.36 -2.50
CA ASP A 246 8.21 -28.52 -2.54
C ASP A 246 7.49 -27.15 -2.39
N ASN A 247 7.99 -26.20 -1.58
CA ASN A 247 7.44 -24.83 -1.49
C ASN A 247 7.87 -23.92 -2.65
N ALA A 248 9.10 -24.02 -3.16
CA ALA A 248 9.55 -23.23 -4.32
C ALA A 248 8.82 -23.67 -5.60
N LEU A 249 8.32 -24.90 -5.64
CA LEU A 249 7.40 -25.40 -6.67
C LEU A 249 5.91 -25.16 -6.31
N ARG A 250 5.57 -24.57 -5.14
CA ARG A 250 4.18 -24.38 -4.63
C ARG A 250 3.87 -22.96 -4.09
N ASP A 251 4.71 -21.96 -4.36
CA ASP A 251 4.36 -20.54 -4.13
C ASP A 251 3.45 -20.02 -5.26
N TRP A 252 2.27 -20.65 -5.37
CA TRP A 252 1.26 -20.37 -6.38
C TRP A 252 0.23 -19.37 -5.87
N GLU A 253 0.37 -18.96 -4.61
CA GLU A 253 -0.46 -17.96 -3.99
C GLU A 253 -0.35 -16.68 -4.83
N SER A 254 -1.51 -16.23 -5.32
CA SER A 254 -1.65 -15.07 -6.19
C SER A 254 -0.92 -15.16 -7.55
N LYS A 255 -0.65 -16.36 -8.06
CA LYS A 255 -0.10 -16.55 -9.42
C LYS A 255 -1.20 -16.76 -10.46
N TRP A 256 -0.94 -16.30 -11.69
CA TRP A 256 -1.81 -16.52 -12.83
C TRP A 256 -1.60 -17.90 -13.47
N LEU A 257 -2.68 -18.47 -13.99
CA LEU A 257 -2.74 -19.70 -14.76
C LEU A 257 -3.35 -19.40 -16.12
N VAL A 258 -2.73 -19.89 -17.19
CA VAL A 258 -3.28 -19.84 -18.55
C VAL A 258 -4.03 -21.14 -18.79
N VAL A 259 -5.22 -21.09 -19.38
CA VAL A 259 -5.99 -22.29 -19.75
C VAL A 259 -6.00 -22.39 -21.27
N ALA A 260 -5.49 -23.50 -21.80
CA ALA A 260 -5.57 -23.79 -23.23
C ALA A 260 -7.00 -24.15 -23.65
N ASP A 261 -7.28 -24.08 -24.95
CA ASP A 261 -8.55 -24.52 -25.49
C ASP A 261 -8.70 -26.04 -25.37
N TRP A 262 -9.94 -26.50 -25.22
CA TRP A 262 -10.24 -27.93 -25.07
C TRP A 262 -9.94 -28.70 -26.36
N GLN A 263 -9.04 -29.66 -26.28
CA GLN A 263 -8.76 -30.56 -27.40
C GLN A 263 -9.85 -31.65 -27.49
N LEU A 264 -10.56 -31.70 -28.62
CA LEU A 264 -11.64 -32.66 -28.90
C LEU A 264 -11.27 -33.55 -30.09
N GLU A 265 -11.43 -34.87 -29.95
CA GLU A 265 -11.24 -35.81 -31.07
C GLU A 265 -12.22 -35.61 -32.23
N GLN A 266 -13.40 -35.01 -32.00
CA GLN A 266 -14.47 -34.86 -33.00
C GLN A 266 -14.80 -33.42 -33.41
N GLY A 267 -13.92 -32.43 -33.16
CA GLY A 267 -14.01 -31.10 -33.78
C GLY A 267 -15.28 -30.28 -33.49
N ASN A 268 -16.02 -30.55 -32.39
CA ASN A 268 -17.22 -29.79 -32.04
C ASN A 268 -16.85 -28.50 -31.28
N ALA A 269 -16.71 -27.39 -32.00
CA ALA A 269 -16.37 -26.09 -31.43
C ALA A 269 -17.38 -25.58 -30.39
N ASP A 270 -18.67 -25.84 -30.57
CA ASP A 270 -19.72 -25.45 -29.60
C ASP A 270 -19.51 -26.15 -28.25
N LEU A 271 -19.19 -27.45 -28.28
CA LEU A 271 -18.91 -28.21 -27.07
C LEU A 271 -17.61 -27.72 -26.40
N ALA A 272 -16.58 -27.38 -27.19
CA ALA A 272 -15.33 -26.80 -26.69
C ALA A 272 -15.57 -25.53 -25.88
N ALA A 273 -16.37 -24.61 -26.43
CA ALA A 273 -16.68 -23.32 -25.81
C ALA A 273 -17.48 -23.48 -24.50
N VAL A 274 -18.43 -24.44 -24.47
CA VAL A 274 -19.19 -24.79 -23.27
C VAL A 274 -18.26 -25.35 -22.18
N LEU A 275 -17.39 -26.31 -22.54
CA LEU A 275 -16.40 -26.89 -21.63
C LEU A 275 -15.44 -25.84 -21.08
N ALA A 276 -14.91 -24.97 -21.93
CA ALA A 276 -14.02 -23.89 -21.55
C ALA A 276 -14.68 -22.94 -20.54
N THR A 277 -15.93 -22.52 -20.81
CA THR A 277 -16.68 -21.61 -19.94
C THR A 277 -16.95 -22.25 -18.57
N ALA A 278 -17.49 -23.47 -18.55
CA ALA A 278 -17.81 -24.16 -17.30
C ALA A 278 -16.56 -24.46 -16.46
N PHE A 279 -15.50 -24.97 -17.09
CA PHE A 279 -14.26 -25.29 -16.40
C PHE A 279 -13.59 -24.05 -15.81
N ARG A 280 -13.58 -22.94 -16.55
CA ARG A 280 -13.08 -21.65 -16.06
C ARG A 280 -13.88 -21.15 -14.85
N ILE A 281 -15.21 -21.20 -14.90
CA ILE A 281 -16.07 -20.81 -13.77
C ILE A 281 -15.73 -21.63 -12.53
N ALA A 282 -15.53 -22.95 -12.67
CA ALA A 282 -15.16 -23.80 -11.54
C ALA A 282 -13.78 -23.48 -10.96
N LEU A 283 -12.79 -23.21 -11.82
CA LEU A 283 -11.45 -22.82 -11.39
C LEU A 283 -11.43 -21.43 -10.71
N GLN A 284 -12.23 -20.46 -11.19
CA GLN A 284 -12.34 -19.10 -10.64
C GLN A 284 -12.99 -19.04 -9.24
N GLN A 285 -13.56 -20.15 -8.76
CA GLN A 285 -13.98 -20.28 -7.36
C GLN A 285 -12.76 -20.37 -6.41
N SER A 286 -11.57 -20.71 -6.93
CA SER A 286 -10.33 -20.66 -6.15
C SER A 286 -9.94 -19.21 -5.83
N ARG A 287 -9.36 -19.03 -4.65
CA ARG A 287 -8.75 -17.77 -4.21
C ARG A 287 -7.21 -17.87 -4.12
N PHE A 288 -6.66 -19.04 -4.43
CA PHE A 288 -5.25 -19.35 -4.24
C PHE A 288 -4.46 -19.06 -5.52
N ALA A 289 -4.91 -19.58 -6.66
CA ALA A 289 -4.38 -19.28 -7.99
C ALA A 289 -5.44 -18.58 -8.85
N TYR A 290 -5.01 -17.67 -9.71
CA TYR A 290 -5.89 -16.87 -10.57
C TYR A 290 -5.91 -17.44 -11.98
N VAL A 291 -7.10 -17.48 -12.60
CA VAL A 291 -7.24 -17.89 -14.01
C VAL A 291 -7.22 -16.65 -14.88
N MET A 292 -6.31 -16.61 -15.85
CA MET A 292 -6.19 -15.50 -16.79
C MET A 292 -7.47 -15.34 -17.62
N ASP A 293 -7.87 -14.10 -17.86
CA ASP A 293 -9.02 -13.78 -18.70
C ASP A 293 -8.81 -14.34 -20.13
N PRO A 294 -9.80 -15.05 -20.73
CA PRO A 294 -9.66 -15.58 -22.08
C PRO A 294 -9.32 -14.53 -23.13
N GLY A 295 -9.86 -13.31 -22.99
CA GLY A 295 -9.51 -12.24 -23.91
C GLY A 295 -8.07 -11.75 -23.74
N ALA A 296 -7.50 -11.79 -22.53
CA ALA A 296 -6.08 -11.51 -22.32
C ALA A 296 -5.19 -12.59 -22.95
N VAL A 297 -5.58 -13.86 -22.86
CA VAL A 297 -4.90 -14.98 -23.55
C VAL A 297 -4.92 -14.76 -25.07
N LEU A 298 -6.07 -14.41 -25.64
CA LEU A 298 -6.20 -14.11 -27.07
C LEU A 298 -5.35 -12.89 -27.51
N LEU A 299 -5.29 -11.82 -26.71
CA LEU A 299 -4.41 -10.68 -26.99
C LEU A 299 -2.93 -11.07 -26.95
N ALA A 300 -2.53 -11.94 -26.02
CA ALA A 300 -1.17 -12.47 -25.97
C ALA A 300 -0.85 -13.34 -27.20
N LEU A 301 -1.80 -14.19 -27.63
CA LEU A 301 -1.70 -14.99 -28.83
C LEU A 301 -1.52 -14.12 -30.09
N GLN A 302 -2.33 -13.06 -30.23
CA GLN A 302 -2.21 -12.11 -31.34
C GLN A 302 -0.85 -11.40 -31.37
N ARG A 303 -0.32 -11.00 -30.20
CA ARG A 303 1.02 -10.38 -30.11
C ARG A 303 2.14 -11.33 -30.54
N MET A 304 1.95 -12.65 -30.41
CA MET A 304 2.90 -13.64 -30.93
C MET A 304 2.63 -14.05 -32.37
N ARG A 305 1.61 -13.49 -33.03
CA ARG A 305 1.13 -13.87 -34.37
C ARG A 305 0.66 -15.33 -34.47
N GLY A 306 0.12 -15.86 -33.37
CA GLY A 306 -0.56 -17.16 -33.35
C GLY A 306 -2.03 -17.03 -33.76
N GLU A 307 -2.65 -18.15 -34.10
CA GLU A 307 -4.08 -18.23 -34.44
C GLU A 307 -4.79 -19.19 -33.46
N PRO A 308 -6.05 -18.92 -33.09
CA PRO A 308 -6.83 -19.84 -32.27
C PRO A 308 -7.13 -21.13 -33.06
N PRO A 309 -7.34 -22.28 -32.37
CA PRO A 309 -7.39 -22.44 -30.93
C PRO A 309 -6.01 -22.43 -30.25
N VAL A 310 -5.96 -22.02 -28.98
CA VAL A 310 -4.76 -22.04 -28.14
C VAL A 310 -4.45 -23.48 -27.75
N GLY A 311 -3.43 -24.06 -28.40
CA GLY A 311 -2.94 -25.40 -28.09
C GLY A 311 -1.97 -25.43 -26.91
N ARG A 312 -1.31 -26.57 -26.74
CA ARG A 312 -0.35 -26.81 -25.64
C ARG A 312 0.84 -25.86 -25.70
N GLU A 313 1.47 -25.78 -26.87
CA GLU A 313 2.69 -24.99 -27.06
C GLU A 313 2.39 -23.50 -26.91
N GLU A 314 1.28 -23.05 -27.49
CA GLU A 314 0.81 -21.66 -27.40
C GLU A 314 0.50 -21.28 -25.95
N ALA A 315 -0.22 -22.13 -25.20
CA ALA A 315 -0.57 -21.83 -23.81
C ALA A 315 0.64 -21.72 -22.89
N ILE A 316 1.63 -22.60 -23.05
CA ILE A 316 2.89 -22.55 -22.29
C ILE A 316 3.68 -21.28 -22.63
N GLU A 317 3.76 -20.93 -23.92
CA GLU A 317 4.45 -19.73 -24.37
C GLU A 317 3.77 -18.45 -23.87
N ILE A 318 2.43 -18.40 -23.91
CA ILE A 318 1.65 -17.30 -23.32
C ILE A 318 1.92 -17.20 -21.82
N ALA A 319 1.89 -18.34 -21.11
CA ALA A 319 2.14 -18.35 -19.68
C ALA A 319 3.52 -17.77 -19.34
N ARG A 320 4.55 -18.13 -20.11
CA ARG A 320 5.91 -17.60 -19.96
C ARG A 320 5.98 -16.10 -20.22
N ARG A 321 5.38 -15.62 -21.31
CA ARG A 321 5.41 -14.19 -21.71
C ARG A 321 4.66 -13.29 -20.76
N GLU A 322 3.51 -13.74 -20.27
CA GLU A 322 2.66 -12.98 -19.34
C GLU A 322 3.04 -13.20 -17.87
N SER A 323 4.18 -13.86 -17.59
CA SER A 323 4.65 -14.17 -16.23
C SER A 323 3.63 -14.94 -15.37
N ALA A 324 2.83 -15.79 -16.01
CA ALA A 324 1.97 -16.77 -15.35
C ALA A 324 2.80 -17.97 -14.87
N ALA A 325 2.37 -18.64 -13.80
CA ALA A 325 3.11 -19.75 -13.21
C ALA A 325 3.04 -21.03 -14.06
N ALA A 326 1.89 -21.30 -14.65
CA ALA A 326 1.63 -22.54 -15.36
C ALA A 326 0.52 -22.39 -16.42
N ALA A 327 0.49 -23.36 -17.34
CA ALA A 327 -0.58 -23.59 -18.28
C ALA A 327 -1.38 -24.84 -17.88
N ILE A 328 -2.70 -24.77 -17.97
CA ILE A 328 -3.62 -25.91 -17.86
C ILE A 328 -3.99 -26.34 -19.26
N ILE A 329 -3.74 -27.61 -19.58
CA ILE A 329 -3.99 -28.19 -20.90
C ILE A 329 -5.14 -29.20 -20.78
N PRO A 330 -6.38 -28.81 -21.10
CA PRO A 330 -7.52 -29.70 -21.01
C PRO A 330 -7.75 -30.49 -22.31
N SER A 331 -8.25 -31.71 -22.18
CA SER A 331 -8.64 -32.55 -23.32
C SER A 331 -9.89 -33.37 -23.02
N PHE A 332 -10.61 -33.70 -24.08
CA PHE A 332 -11.85 -34.47 -24.04
C PHE A 332 -11.82 -35.55 -25.13
N THR A 333 -11.78 -36.82 -24.71
CA THR A 333 -11.63 -37.98 -25.61
C THR A 333 -12.67 -39.06 -25.33
N LYS A 334 -12.96 -39.90 -26.33
CA LYS A 334 -13.82 -41.09 -26.14
C LYS A 334 -12.94 -42.26 -25.69
N PHE A 335 -13.23 -42.85 -24.54
CA PHE A 335 -12.46 -43.97 -24.00
C PHE A 335 -13.35 -45.06 -23.39
N GLY A 336 -13.17 -46.30 -23.85
CA GLY A 336 -13.80 -47.48 -23.25
C GLY A 336 -15.33 -47.48 -23.21
N GLY A 337 -16.00 -46.88 -24.20
CA GLY A 337 -17.47 -46.76 -24.24
C GLY A 337 -18.04 -45.59 -23.42
N GLY A 338 -17.19 -44.77 -22.79
CA GLY A 338 -17.54 -43.51 -22.14
C GLY A 338 -16.69 -42.33 -22.64
N LEU A 339 -16.76 -41.21 -21.92
CA LEU A 339 -16.05 -39.96 -22.21
C LEU A 339 -15.01 -39.72 -21.10
N LEU A 340 -13.80 -39.34 -21.48
CA LEU A 340 -12.70 -39.02 -20.58
C LEU A 340 -12.38 -37.53 -20.65
N LEU A 341 -12.42 -36.87 -19.50
CA LEU A 341 -11.94 -35.50 -19.31
C LEU A 341 -10.58 -35.58 -18.63
N SER A 342 -9.61 -34.85 -19.16
CA SER A 342 -8.30 -34.70 -18.51
C SER A 342 -7.83 -33.26 -18.55
N ALA A 343 -7.01 -32.90 -17.56
CA ALA A 343 -6.34 -31.60 -17.50
C ALA A 343 -4.93 -31.81 -16.98
N GLU A 344 -3.94 -31.41 -17.77
CA GLU A 344 -2.54 -31.37 -17.36
C GLU A 344 -2.17 -29.98 -16.86
N LEU A 345 -1.30 -29.93 -15.86
CA LEU A 345 -0.77 -28.71 -15.30
C LEU A 345 0.73 -28.63 -15.59
N VAL A 346 1.10 -27.71 -16.48
CA VAL A 346 2.44 -27.61 -17.05
C VAL A 346 3.12 -26.32 -16.58
N GLU A 347 4.30 -26.43 -15.98
CA GLU A 347 5.06 -25.27 -15.51
C GLU A 347 5.54 -24.40 -16.68
N ALA A 348 5.33 -23.08 -16.60
CA ALA A 348 5.64 -22.18 -17.72
C ALA A 348 7.14 -22.07 -18.06
N VAL A 349 8.02 -22.27 -17.06
CA VAL A 349 9.48 -22.09 -17.24
C VAL A 349 10.19 -23.40 -17.60
N THR A 350 9.85 -24.50 -16.95
CA THR A 350 10.51 -25.80 -17.17
C THR A 350 9.81 -26.67 -18.21
N GLU A 351 8.59 -26.28 -18.62
CA GLU A 351 7.70 -27.03 -19.51
C GLU A 351 7.34 -28.44 -19.02
N ARG A 352 7.66 -28.73 -17.75
CA ARG A 352 7.38 -30.02 -17.11
C ARG A 352 5.93 -30.08 -16.69
N THR A 353 5.26 -31.19 -17.00
CA THR A 353 3.96 -31.52 -16.41
C THR A 353 4.16 -31.80 -14.91
N ILE A 354 3.64 -30.90 -14.07
CA ILE A 354 3.75 -30.96 -12.61
C ILE A 354 2.68 -31.88 -12.02
N ALA A 355 1.49 -31.88 -12.62
CA ALA A 355 0.37 -32.71 -12.21
C ALA A 355 -0.59 -32.95 -13.37
N ALA A 356 -1.42 -33.97 -13.24
CA ALA A 356 -2.53 -34.24 -14.15
C ALA A 356 -3.75 -34.67 -13.34
N ALA A 357 -4.95 -34.36 -13.85
CA ALA A 357 -6.22 -34.77 -13.28
C ALA A 357 -7.07 -35.40 -14.39
N GLN A 358 -7.88 -36.41 -14.03
CA GLN A 358 -8.72 -37.14 -14.97
C GLN A 358 -10.06 -37.52 -14.33
N GLU A 359 -11.13 -37.49 -15.11
CA GLU A 359 -12.49 -37.91 -14.72
C GLU A 359 -13.17 -38.60 -15.90
N GLN A 360 -13.85 -39.72 -15.62
CA GLN A 360 -14.58 -40.49 -16.62
C GLN A 360 -16.09 -40.36 -16.40
N ILE A 361 -16.85 -40.15 -17.47
CA ILE A 361 -18.30 -40.11 -17.48
C ILE A 361 -18.88 -41.05 -18.54
N ALA A 362 -20.08 -41.56 -18.31
CA ALA A 362 -20.76 -42.41 -19.29
C ALA A 362 -21.32 -41.58 -20.47
N ASP A 363 -21.87 -40.41 -20.17
CA ASP A 363 -22.51 -39.50 -21.13
C ASP A 363 -22.35 -38.02 -20.70
N LEU A 364 -22.83 -37.11 -21.55
CA LEU A 364 -22.77 -35.66 -21.30
C LEU A 364 -23.66 -35.20 -20.12
N GLY A 365 -24.59 -36.02 -19.62
CA GLY A 365 -25.41 -35.70 -18.46
C GLY A 365 -24.61 -35.61 -17.17
N GLY A 366 -23.50 -36.34 -17.06
CA GLY A 366 -22.56 -36.28 -15.94
C GLY A 366 -21.51 -35.16 -16.01
N LEU A 367 -21.54 -34.33 -17.06
CA LEU A 367 -20.43 -33.44 -17.41
C LEU A 367 -20.12 -32.39 -16.34
N THR A 368 -21.14 -31.74 -15.78
CA THR A 368 -20.96 -30.67 -14.77
C THR A 368 -20.31 -31.20 -13.50
N VAL A 369 -20.72 -32.39 -13.03
CA VAL A 369 -20.15 -33.06 -11.85
C VAL A 369 -18.69 -33.47 -12.11
N ALA A 370 -18.39 -33.96 -13.31
CA ALA A 370 -17.01 -34.31 -13.67
C ALA A 370 -16.11 -33.07 -13.73
N LEU A 371 -16.58 -31.95 -14.27
CA LEU A 371 -15.84 -30.69 -14.27
C LEU A 371 -15.61 -30.13 -12.86
N ASP A 372 -16.58 -30.27 -11.96
CA ASP A 372 -16.42 -29.92 -10.54
C ASP A 372 -15.29 -30.74 -9.88
N ARG A 373 -15.27 -32.05 -10.12
CA ARG A 373 -14.22 -32.92 -9.57
C ARG A 373 -12.86 -32.66 -10.20
N LEU A 374 -12.80 -32.52 -11.52
CA LEU A 374 -11.59 -32.22 -12.27
C LEU A 374 -10.97 -30.89 -11.80
N SER A 375 -11.78 -29.84 -11.69
CA SER A 375 -11.32 -28.54 -11.19
C SER A 375 -10.87 -28.61 -9.73
N ALA A 376 -11.56 -29.36 -8.86
CA ALA A 376 -11.14 -29.57 -7.48
C ALA A 376 -9.79 -30.32 -7.37
N GLN A 377 -9.53 -31.28 -8.26
CA GLN A 377 -8.23 -31.95 -8.34
C GLN A 377 -7.12 -30.96 -8.76
N ILE A 378 -7.35 -30.17 -9.81
CA ILE A 378 -6.40 -29.14 -10.25
C ILE A 378 -6.16 -28.11 -9.14
N ARG A 379 -7.21 -27.62 -8.46
CA ARG A 379 -7.10 -26.67 -7.32
C ARG A 379 -6.23 -27.23 -6.18
N ARG A 380 -6.32 -28.53 -5.88
CA ARG A 380 -5.42 -29.17 -4.90
C ARG A 380 -3.99 -29.25 -5.42
N ASN A 381 -3.79 -29.53 -6.70
CA ASN A 381 -2.47 -29.63 -7.33
C ASN A 381 -1.73 -28.29 -7.35
N VAL A 382 -2.44 -27.17 -7.50
CA VAL A 382 -1.88 -25.81 -7.38
C VAL A 382 -1.63 -25.36 -5.94
N GLY A 383 -1.87 -26.22 -4.95
CA GLY A 383 -1.58 -25.96 -3.53
C GLY A 383 -2.74 -25.39 -2.70
N GLU A 384 -3.96 -25.30 -3.23
CA GLU A 384 -5.10 -24.85 -2.44
C GLU A 384 -5.42 -25.88 -1.32
N PRO A 385 -5.50 -25.46 -0.04
CA PRO A 385 -5.81 -26.37 1.05
C PRO A 385 -7.14 -27.09 0.83
N GLY A 386 -7.19 -28.40 1.08
CA GLY A 386 -8.40 -29.21 0.85
C GLY A 386 -9.65 -28.69 1.58
N THR A 387 -9.47 -28.06 2.76
CA THR A 387 -10.54 -27.38 3.50
C THR A 387 -11.07 -26.13 2.79
N SER A 388 -10.22 -25.38 2.08
CA SER A 388 -10.62 -24.24 1.25
C SER A 388 -11.37 -24.72 0.01
N VAL A 389 -10.86 -25.76 -0.65
CA VAL A 389 -11.51 -26.36 -1.83
C VAL A 389 -12.93 -26.82 -1.47
N GLN A 390 -13.12 -27.48 -0.33
CA GLN A 390 -14.45 -27.92 0.11
C GLN A 390 -15.38 -26.76 0.49
N ARG A 391 -14.86 -25.74 1.19
CA ARG A 391 -15.65 -24.57 1.60
C ARG A 391 -16.17 -23.77 0.40
N ASP A 392 -15.32 -23.59 -0.61
CA ASP A 392 -15.57 -22.71 -1.74
C ASP A 392 -16.13 -23.47 -2.96
N ALA A 393 -16.31 -24.80 -2.88
CA ALA A 393 -16.89 -25.60 -3.96
C ALA A 393 -18.42 -25.48 -3.99
N LEU A 394 -18.92 -24.74 -4.98
CA LEU A 394 -20.33 -24.77 -5.37
C LEU A 394 -20.48 -25.61 -6.64
N PRO A 395 -21.45 -26.55 -6.69
CA PRO A 395 -21.67 -27.36 -7.87
C PRO A 395 -21.91 -26.49 -9.11
N LEU A 396 -21.22 -26.78 -10.22
CA LEU A 396 -21.35 -26.02 -11.46
C LEU A 396 -22.80 -25.91 -11.92
N ALA A 397 -23.57 -27.00 -11.84
CA ALA A 397 -24.98 -27.02 -12.20
C ALA A 397 -25.84 -26.07 -11.32
N LYS A 398 -25.38 -25.74 -10.12
CA LYS A 398 -26.03 -24.77 -9.23
C LYS A 398 -25.69 -23.33 -9.60
N VAL A 399 -24.43 -23.06 -9.98
CA VAL A 399 -23.94 -21.69 -10.24
C VAL A 399 -24.02 -21.27 -11.71
N THR A 400 -24.29 -22.20 -12.62
CA THR A 400 -24.59 -21.91 -14.02
C THR A 400 -26.00 -22.35 -14.37
N THR A 401 -26.13 -23.39 -15.19
CA THR A 401 -27.39 -24.02 -15.60
C THR A 401 -27.13 -25.48 -15.93
N ALA A 402 -28.09 -26.35 -15.67
CA ALA A 402 -28.05 -27.74 -16.15
C ALA A 402 -28.42 -27.85 -17.64
N ASN A 403 -28.97 -26.78 -18.24
CA ASN A 403 -29.37 -26.75 -19.64
C ASN A 403 -28.17 -26.35 -20.53
N LEU A 404 -27.60 -27.33 -21.25
CA LEU A 404 -26.43 -27.12 -22.10
C LEU A 404 -26.69 -26.12 -23.24
N ASP A 405 -27.92 -26.01 -23.75
CA ASP A 405 -28.25 -25.01 -24.78
C ASP A 405 -28.22 -23.58 -24.21
N ALA A 406 -28.74 -23.40 -22.99
CA ALA A 406 -28.67 -22.12 -22.30
C ALA A 406 -27.22 -21.74 -21.98
N LEU A 407 -26.40 -22.70 -21.54
CA LEU A 407 -24.98 -22.49 -21.27
C LEU A 407 -24.19 -22.16 -22.55
N ARG A 408 -24.52 -22.80 -23.68
CA ARG A 408 -23.95 -22.49 -25.00
C ARG A 408 -24.22 -21.05 -25.39
N LEU A 409 -25.48 -20.61 -25.35
CA LEU A 409 -25.85 -19.23 -25.66
C LEU A 409 -25.12 -18.23 -24.76
N TYR A 410 -25.00 -18.53 -23.47
CA TYR A 410 -24.26 -17.72 -22.52
C TYR A 410 -22.76 -17.63 -22.85
N SER A 411 -22.13 -18.75 -23.24
CA SER A 411 -20.69 -18.79 -23.55
C SER A 411 -20.28 -17.91 -24.73
N GLN A 412 -21.18 -17.69 -25.69
CA GLN A 412 -20.92 -16.90 -26.90
C GLN A 412 -20.97 -15.39 -26.65
N VAL A 413 -21.50 -14.94 -25.52
CA VAL A 413 -21.77 -13.51 -25.25
C VAL A 413 -20.50 -12.68 -25.26
N ASP A 414 -19.41 -13.19 -24.68
CA ASP A 414 -18.16 -12.43 -24.60
C ASP A 414 -17.50 -12.23 -25.97
N ASP A 415 -17.66 -13.20 -26.87
CA ASP A 415 -17.20 -13.14 -28.26
C ASP A 415 -18.09 -12.22 -29.10
N LEU A 416 -19.41 -12.30 -28.95
CA LEU A 416 -20.35 -11.39 -29.62
C LEU A 416 -20.09 -9.93 -29.21
N MET A 417 -19.84 -9.70 -27.93
CA MET A 417 -19.47 -8.38 -27.42
C MET A 417 -18.13 -7.91 -28.01
N GLN A 418 -17.16 -8.81 -28.18
CA GLN A 418 -15.88 -8.51 -28.83
C GLN A 418 -16.05 -8.19 -30.32
N GLN A 419 -16.89 -8.95 -31.04
CA GLN A 419 -17.23 -8.73 -32.45
C GLN A 419 -18.13 -7.50 -32.65
N ARG A 420 -18.35 -6.70 -31.60
CA ARG A 420 -19.21 -5.50 -31.57
C ARG A 420 -20.71 -5.79 -31.79
N LYS A 421 -21.11 -7.06 -31.83
CA LYS A 421 -22.48 -7.57 -32.01
C LYS A 421 -23.28 -7.58 -30.70
N GLY A 422 -23.40 -6.42 -30.07
CA GLY A 422 -24.07 -6.28 -28.77
C GLY A 422 -25.55 -6.68 -28.79
N GLU A 423 -26.26 -6.42 -29.89
CA GLU A 423 -27.67 -6.80 -30.04
C GLU A 423 -27.85 -8.33 -30.14
N GLU A 424 -26.96 -9.01 -30.86
CA GLU A 424 -26.93 -10.48 -30.88
C GLU A 424 -26.59 -11.05 -29.49
N ALA A 425 -25.70 -10.39 -28.74
CA ALA A 425 -25.36 -10.79 -27.38
C ALA A 425 -26.56 -10.66 -26.42
N ILE A 426 -27.35 -9.58 -26.53
CA ILE A 426 -28.61 -9.39 -25.78
C ILE A 426 -29.59 -10.51 -26.16
N ALA A 427 -29.82 -10.74 -27.45
CA ALA A 427 -30.76 -11.78 -27.92
C ALA A 427 -30.34 -13.20 -27.47
N ALA A 428 -29.04 -13.50 -27.45
CA ALA A 428 -28.53 -14.77 -26.95
C ALA A 428 -28.81 -14.96 -25.45
N LEU A 429 -28.61 -13.92 -24.63
CA LEU A 429 -28.90 -13.95 -23.20
C LEU A 429 -30.40 -14.06 -22.90
N GLU A 430 -31.24 -13.33 -23.64
CA GLU A 430 -32.70 -13.43 -23.52
C GLU A 430 -33.16 -14.86 -23.81
N ARG A 431 -32.65 -15.48 -24.88
CA ARG A 431 -32.94 -16.88 -25.20
C ARG A 431 -32.42 -17.85 -24.13
N ALA A 432 -31.23 -17.61 -23.57
CA ALA A 432 -30.70 -18.43 -22.48
C ALA A 432 -31.62 -18.38 -21.25
N ILE A 433 -32.16 -17.20 -20.91
CA ILE A 433 -33.10 -17.00 -19.81
C ILE A 433 -34.47 -17.66 -20.10
N VAL A 434 -34.92 -17.68 -21.35
CA VAL A 434 -36.14 -18.43 -21.73
C VAL A 434 -35.94 -19.93 -21.50
N LEU A 435 -34.76 -20.46 -21.81
CA LEU A 435 -34.42 -21.89 -21.64
C LEU A 435 -34.20 -22.27 -20.16
N ASP A 436 -33.67 -21.36 -19.35
CA ASP A 436 -33.55 -21.50 -17.89
C ASP A 436 -33.79 -20.15 -17.19
N PRO A 437 -35.02 -19.87 -16.73
CA PRO A 437 -35.36 -18.63 -16.03
C PRO A 437 -34.64 -18.45 -14.69
N GLN A 438 -34.01 -19.49 -14.15
CA GLN A 438 -33.25 -19.44 -12.90
C GLN A 438 -31.73 -19.33 -13.16
N PHE A 439 -31.29 -19.06 -14.39
CA PHE A 439 -29.88 -18.87 -14.73
C PHE A 439 -29.38 -17.49 -14.26
N ALA A 440 -29.01 -17.40 -12.99
CA ALA A 440 -28.66 -16.15 -12.30
C ALA A 440 -27.54 -15.35 -13.01
N SER A 441 -26.47 -16.02 -13.46
CA SER A 441 -25.36 -15.38 -14.16
C SER A 441 -25.77 -14.81 -15.53
N ALA A 442 -26.74 -15.43 -16.22
CA ALA A 442 -27.30 -14.87 -17.47
C ALA A 442 -28.08 -13.58 -17.20
N HIS A 443 -28.89 -13.53 -16.13
CA HIS A 443 -29.52 -12.28 -15.69
C HIS A 443 -28.48 -11.20 -15.36
N ALA A 444 -27.45 -11.54 -14.57
CA ALA A 444 -26.40 -10.59 -14.20
C ALA A 444 -25.65 -10.02 -15.42
N LYS A 445 -25.30 -10.90 -16.36
CA LYS A 445 -24.63 -10.54 -17.62
C LYS A 445 -25.53 -9.68 -18.50
N LEU A 446 -26.82 -10.02 -18.62
CA LEU A 446 -27.79 -9.25 -19.40
C LEU A 446 -27.94 -7.83 -18.86
N GLY A 447 -28.07 -7.68 -17.54
CA GLY A 447 -28.09 -6.34 -16.93
C GLY A 447 -26.82 -5.54 -17.22
N THR A 448 -25.65 -6.19 -17.17
CA THR A 448 -24.37 -5.56 -17.50
C THR A 448 -24.29 -5.14 -18.97
N VAL A 449 -24.75 -5.98 -19.90
CA VAL A 449 -24.74 -5.70 -21.33
C VAL A 449 -25.69 -4.56 -21.68
N HIS A 450 -26.89 -4.49 -21.07
CA HIS A 450 -27.80 -3.35 -21.24
C HIS A 450 -27.17 -2.04 -20.74
N ALA A 451 -26.53 -2.06 -19.57
CA ALA A 451 -25.86 -0.89 -19.00
C ALA A 451 -24.77 -0.35 -19.95
N ILE A 452 -23.94 -1.24 -20.49
CA ILE A 452 -22.82 -0.87 -21.38
C ILE A 452 -23.31 -0.46 -22.78
N ARG A 453 -24.24 -1.21 -23.38
CA ARG A 453 -24.61 -1.05 -24.79
C ARG A 453 -25.70 -0.01 -25.03
N ARG A 454 -26.66 0.11 -24.13
CA ARG A 454 -27.83 0.99 -24.29
C ARG A 454 -27.91 2.10 -23.24
N SER A 455 -27.07 2.04 -22.20
CA SER A 455 -27.13 2.98 -21.07
C SER A 455 -28.51 2.95 -20.35
N GLU A 456 -29.20 1.80 -20.38
CA GLU A 456 -30.52 1.57 -19.79
C GLU A 456 -30.41 1.04 -18.35
N LEU A 457 -30.13 1.91 -17.38
CA LEU A 457 -29.88 1.48 -15.99
C LEU A 457 -31.10 0.85 -15.32
N SER A 458 -32.32 1.29 -15.64
CA SER A 458 -33.55 0.70 -15.08
C SER A 458 -33.76 -0.76 -15.50
N VAL A 459 -33.52 -1.07 -16.78
CA VAL A 459 -33.53 -2.45 -17.29
C VAL A 459 -32.39 -3.25 -16.65
N SER A 460 -31.21 -2.65 -16.56
CA SER A 460 -30.03 -3.28 -15.98
C SER A 460 -30.26 -3.70 -14.52
N GLU A 461 -30.78 -2.78 -13.71
CA GLU A 461 -31.11 -3.02 -12.30
C GLU A 461 -32.15 -4.13 -12.13
N LYS A 462 -33.20 -4.14 -12.95
CA LYS A 462 -34.21 -5.21 -12.90
C LYS A 462 -33.56 -6.59 -13.03
N HIS A 463 -32.66 -6.76 -14.00
CA HIS A 463 -31.97 -8.02 -14.19
C HIS A 463 -30.95 -8.33 -13.07
N TRP A 464 -30.21 -7.34 -12.57
CA TRP A 464 -29.32 -7.54 -11.43
C TRP A 464 -30.07 -7.93 -10.15
N ARG A 465 -31.24 -7.34 -9.89
CA ARG A 465 -32.09 -7.70 -8.74
C ARG A 465 -32.67 -9.11 -8.86
N ILE A 466 -33.01 -9.56 -10.07
CA ILE A 466 -33.39 -10.97 -10.31
C ILE A 466 -32.19 -11.88 -10.04
N ALA A 467 -30.99 -11.55 -10.51
CA ALA A 467 -29.80 -12.33 -10.20
C ALA A 467 -29.53 -12.40 -8.69
N ALA A 468 -29.72 -11.29 -7.97
CA ALA A 468 -29.57 -11.23 -6.51
C ALA A 468 -30.63 -12.05 -5.76
N SER A 469 -31.88 -12.12 -6.24
CA SER A 469 -32.89 -13.00 -5.63
C SER A 469 -32.55 -14.48 -5.81
N LEU A 470 -31.75 -14.80 -6.84
CA LEU A 470 -31.19 -16.12 -7.11
C LEU A 470 -29.78 -16.32 -6.52
N GLN A 471 -29.43 -15.60 -5.44
CA GLN A 471 -28.07 -15.60 -4.85
C GLN A 471 -27.47 -16.99 -4.56
N GLU A 472 -28.28 -18.01 -4.28
CA GLU A 472 -27.77 -19.38 -4.05
C GLU A 472 -27.19 -20.03 -5.31
N ARG A 473 -27.51 -19.47 -6.48
CA ARG A 473 -27.04 -19.87 -7.81
C ARG A 473 -25.93 -18.97 -8.33
N LEU A 474 -25.28 -18.20 -7.46
CA LEU A 474 -24.13 -17.37 -7.81
C LEU A 474 -22.94 -17.76 -6.93
N THR A 475 -21.74 -17.75 -7.52
CA THR A 475 -20.52 -17.88 -6.75
C THR A 475 -20.34 -16.71 -5.77
N PRO A 476 -19.55 -16.84 -4.69
CA PRO A 476 -19.27 -15.71 -3.80
C PRO A 476 -18.73 -14.48 -4.52
N ARG A 477 -17.95 -14.66 -5.60
CA ARG A 477 -17.42 -13.60 -6.45
C ARG A 477 -18.54 -12.92 -7.25
N GLU A 478 -19.38 -13.70 -7.93
CA GLU A 478 -20.50 -13.16 -8.71
C GLU A 478 -21.54 -12.45 -7.84
N ARG A 479 -21.80 -12.95 -6.62
CA ARG A 479 -22.69 -12.24 -5.67
C ARG A 479 -22.20 -10.83 -5.37
N MET A 480 -20.92 -10.70 -5.04
CA MET A 480 -20.34 -9.37 -4.77
C MET A 480 -20.31 -8.48 -6.02
N TYR A 481 -20.08 -9.08 -7.19
CA TYR A 481 -20.18 -8.36 -8.46
C TYR A 481 -21.61 -7.85 -8.71
N VAL A 482 -22.62 -8.70 -8.52
CA VAL A 482 -24.04 -8.32 -8.65
C VAL A 482 -24.42 -7.25 -7.63
N ASP A 483 -23.98 -7.37 -6.37
CA ASP A 483 -24.18 -6.33 -5.36
C ASP A 483 -23.56 -5.00 -5.79
N GLY A 484 -22.31 -5.04 -6.27
CA GLY A 484 -21.62 -3.89 -6.85
C GLY A 484 -22.40 -3.30 -8.03
N CYS A 485 -22.94 -4.14 -8.92
CA CYS A 485 -23.75 -3.68 -10.04
C CYS A 485 -25.04 -3.00 -9.60
N ILE A 486 -25.80 -3.58 -8.66
CA ILE A 486 -27.00 -2.96 -8.07
C ILE A 486 -26.62 -1.62 -7.42
N SER A 487 -25.42 -1.50 -6.86
CA SER A 487 -25.00 -0.26 -6.19
C SER A 487 -24.82 0.94 -7.13
N TRP A 488 -24.70 0.72 -8.45
CA TRP A 488 -24.80 1.81 -9.43
C TRP A 488 -26.14 2.54 -9.34
N THR A 489 -27.16 1.85 -8.82
CA THR A 489 -28.47 2.37 -8.53
C THR A 489 -28.75 2.64 -7.05
N GLU A 490 -27.70 2.86 -6.28
CA GLU A 490 -27.84 3.18 -4.86
C GLU A 490 -27.05 4.44 -4.50
N ASP A 491 -26.92 4.66 -3.20
CA ASP A 491 -26.13 5.76 -2.71
C ASP A 491 -24.63 5.52 -2.97
N PRO A 492 -23.88 6.52 -3.47
CA PRO A 492 -22.45 6.39 -3.71
C PRO A 492 -21.60 5.94 -2.50
N VAL A 493 -22.05 6.18 -1.26
CA VAL A 493 -21.39 5.60 -0.06
C VAL A 493 -21.51 4.07 -0.04
N VAL A 494 -22.69 3.54 -0.36
CA VAL A 494 -22.93 2.10 -0.47
C VAL A 494 -22.15 1.54 -1.66
N MET A 495 -22.11 2.30 -2.76
CA MET A 495 -21.34 1.95 -3.95
C MET A 495 -19.85 1.79 -3.66
N ARG A 496 -19.24 2.76 -2.97
CA ARG A 496 -17.85 2.70 -2.48
C ARG A 496 -17.64 1.47 -1.59
N ALA A 497 -18.55 1.21 -0.66
CA ALA A 497 -18.44 0.08 0.27
C ALA A 497 -18.49 -1.28 -0.45
N ARG A 498 -19.40 -1.45 -1.42
CA ARG A 498 -19.57 -2.71 -2.16
C ARG A 498 -18.40 -2.99 -3.10
N TRP A 499 -18.00 -2.03 -3.93
CA TRP A 499 -16.83 -2.22 -4.81
C TRP A 499 -15.53 -2.32 -4.03
N GLY A 500 -15.31 -1.48 -3.01
CA GLY A 500 -14.13 -1.56 -2.15
C GLY A 500 -14.05 -2.88 -1.35
N GLY A 501 -15.19 -3.39 -0.89
CA GLY A 501 -15.29 -4.71 -0.26
C GLY A 501 -14.95 -5.84 -1.21
N MET A 502 -15.38 -5.76 -2.47
CA MET A 502 -15.04 -6.74 -3.50
C MET A 502 -13.55 -6.73 -3.81
N VAL A 503 -12.94 -5.56 -4.01
CA VAL A 503 -11.48 -5.42 -4.22
C VAL A 503 -10.70 -6.02 -3.05
N SER A 504 -11.15 -5.79 -1.82
CA SER A 504 -10.49 -6.34 -0.63
C SER A 504 -10.54 -7.87 -0.58
N LYS A 505 -11.57 -8.50 -1.16
CA LYS A 505 -11.77 -9.96 -1.11
C LYS A 505 -11.24 -10.69 -2.36
N PHE A 506 -11.28 -10.01 -3.51
CA PHE A 506 -10.91 -10.47 -4.85
C PHE A 506 -10.06 -9.39 -5.55
N PRO A 507 -8.80 -9.20 -5.13
CA PRO A 507 -7.94 -8.16 -5.68
C PRO A 507 -7.51 -8.42 -7.13
N ASP A 508 -7.70 -9.65 -7.62
CA ASP A 508 -7.46 -10.10 -9.00
C ASP A 508 -8.61 -9.72 -9.96
N ASP A 509 -9.72 -9.20 -9.45
CA ASP A 509 -10.88 -8.86 -10.26
C ASP A 509 -10.73 -7.47 -10.91
N ALA A 510 -10.43 -7.47 -12.21
CA ALA A 510 -10.22 -6.24 -12.98
C ALA A 510 -11.44 -5.31 -12.97
N ALA A 511 -12.66 -5.85 -13.02
CA ALA A 511 -13.87 -5.06 -13.02
C ALA A 511 -14.10 -4.40 -11.66
N ALA A 512 -13.88 -5.14 -10.56
CA ALA A 512 -13.99 -4.59 -9.22
C ALA A 512 -12.99 -3.46 -8.96
N VAL A 513 -11.72 -3.66 -9.34
CA VAL A 513 -10.66 -2.65 -9.16
C VAL A 513 -10.94 -1.40 -9.98
N ASN A 514 -11.31 -1.56 -11.26
CA ASN A 514 -11.71 -0.45 -12.11
C ASN A 514 -12.91 0.31 -11.52
N ASN A 515 -13.96 -0.41 -11.12
CA ASN A 515 -15.19 0.22 -10.66
C ASN A 515 -15.00 0.92 -9.31
N ALA A 516 -14.22 0.35 -8.38
CA ALA A 516 -13.88 1.01 -7.12
C ALA A 516 -13.12 2.33 -7.34
N ALA A 517 -12.12 2.32 -8.23
CA ALA A 517 -11.39 3.52 -8.61
C ALA A 517 -12.28 4.54 -9.32
N LEU A 518 -13.18 4.06 -10.18
CA LEU A 518 -14.17 4.90 -10.86
C LEU A 518 -15.14 5.55 -9.86
N VAL A 519 -15.51 4.89 -8.76
CA VAL A 519 -16.32 5.51 -7.69
C VAL A 519 -15.58 6.67 -7.04
N GLU A 520 -14.32 6.47 -6.64
CA GLU A 520 -13.50 7.52 -6.03
C GLU A 520 -13.38 8.74 -6.94
N TRP A 521 -13.13 8.49 -8.23
CA TRP A 521 -12.99 9.54 -9.23
C TRP A 521 -14.31 10.28 -9.45
N THR A 522 -15.38 9.56 -9.81
CA THR A 522 -16.61 10.16 -10.35
C THR A 522 -17.58 10.63 -9.27
N HIS A 523 -17.58 10.01 -8.08
CA HIS A 523 -18.54 10.31 -7.03
C HIS A 523 -17.98 11.13 -5.88
N PHE A 524 -16.69 11.01 -5.62
CA PHE A 524 -16.06 11.68 -4.50
C PHE A 524 -14.98 12.69 -4.91
N GLY A 525 -14.64 12.77 -6.20
CA GLY A 525 -13.59 13.66 -6.70
C GLY A 525 -12.22 13.36 -6.10
N ASN A 526 -12.02 12.16 -5.53
CA ASN A 526 -10.81 11.78 -4.84
C ASN A 526 -9.80 11.19 -5.82
N LEU A 527 -9.14 12.08 -6.57
CA LEU A 527 -8.20 11.71 -7.64
C LEU A 527 -7.04 10.85 -7.13
N VAL A 528 -6.53 11.13 -5.93
CA VAL A 528 -5.41 10.38 -5.35
C VAL A 528 -5.82 8.94 -5.02
N ALA A 529 -7.02 8.74 -4.46
CA ALA A 529 -7.54 7.40 -4.22
C ALA A 529 -7.89 6.67 -5.53
N ALA A 530 -8.45 7.38 -6.50
CA ALA A 530 -8.75 6.83 -7.82
C ALA A 530 -7.48 6.36 -8.55
N GLU A 531 -6.42 7.18 -8.55
CA GLU A 531 -5.12 6.82 -9.15
C GLU A 531 -4.56 5.55 -8.51
N ARG A 532 -4.56 5.49 -7.16
CA ARG A 532 -4.13 4.30 -6.44
C ARG A 532 -4.92 3.07 -6.87
N GLY A 533 -6.25 3.21 -6.98
CA GLY A 533 -7.14 2.15 -7.44
C GLY A 533 -6.82 1.68 -8.86
N PHE A 534 -6.69 2.60 -9.83
CA PHE A 534 -6.35 2.22 -11.20
C PHE A 534 -4.97 1.57 -11.29
N ARG A 535 -3.97 2.06 -10.55
CA ARG A 535 -2.63 1.43 -10.52
C ARG A 535 -2.64 0.00 -9.99
N LEU A 536 -3.53 -0.34 -9.04
CA LEU A 536 -3.71 -1.73 -8.58
C LEU A 536 -4.21 -2.66 -9.69
N GLY A 537 -4.93 -2.13 -10.67
CA GLY A 537 -5.50 -2.92 -11.77
C GLY A 537 -4.54 -3.13 -12.95
N ILE A 538 -3.48 -2.34 -13.06
CA ILE A 538 -2.47 -2.46 -14.12
C ILE A 538 -1.89 -3.87 -14.26
N PRO A 539 -1.44 -4.56 -13.19
CA PRO A 539 -0.84 -5.90 -13.31
C PRO A 539 -1.86 -7.01 -13.57
N ILE A 540 -3.17 -6.73 -13.59
CA ILE A 540 -4.20 -7.75 -13.82
C ILE A 540 -4.30 -8.03 -15.33
N PRO A 541 -3.94 -9.24 -15.80
CA PRO A 541 -4.02 -9.63 -17.21
C PRO A 541 -5.49 -9.84 -17.59
N HIS A 542 -6.09 -8.77 -18.09
CA HIS A 542 -7.48 -8.71 -18.49
C HIS A 542 -7.63 -7.97 -19.82
N ARG A 543 -8.53 -8.42 -20.71
CA ARG A 543 -8.69 -7.79 -22.04
C ARG A 543 -9.05 -6.30 -21.98
N TRP A 544 -9.75 -5.88 -20.94
CA TRP A 544 -10.12 -4.47 -20.71
C TRP A 544 -9.08 -3.66 -19.92
N ASN A 545 -7.87 -4.17 -19.73
CA ASN A 545 -6.80 -3.45 -19.02
C ASN A 545 -6.50 -2.08 -19.67
N TYR A 546 -6.75 -1.92 -20.98
CA TYR A 546 -6.68 -0.62 -21.65
C TYR A 546 -7.59 0.43 -21.00
N VAL A 547 -8.78 0.05 -20.49
CA VAL A 547 -9.73 0.96 -19.82
C VAL A 547 -9.13 1.53 -18.53
N ILE A 548 -8.36 0.72 -17.81
CA ILE A 548 -7.70 1.13 -16.56
C ILE A 548 -6.62 2.17 -16.85
N TRP A 549 -5.78 1.94 -17.85
CA TRP A 549 -4.78 2.93 -18.32
C TRP A 549 -5.43 4.21 -18.82
N HIS A 550 -6.55 4.05 -19.51
CA HIS A 550 -7.33 5.17 -20.01
C HIS A 550 -7.90 6.04 -18.88
N HIS A 551 -8.54 5.45 -17.88
CA HIS A 551 -9.03 6.18 -16.71
C HIS A 551 -7.89 6.78 -15.88
N LEU A 552 -6.75 6.07 -15.75
CA LEU A 552 -5.55 6.60 -15.10
C LEU A 552 -5.07 7.89 -15.78
N GLY A 553 -5.07 7.92 -17.12
CA GLY A 553 -4.69 9.10 -17.88
C GLY A 553 -5.54 10.34 -17.54
N TYR A 554 -6.85 10.16 -17.36
CA TYR A 554 -7.73 11.26 -16.89
C TYR A 554 -7.43 11.70 -15.48
N VAL A 555 -7.22 10.75 -14.57
CA VAL A 555 -6.97 11.06 -13.17
C VAL A 555 -5.62 11.76 -12.99
N GLU A 556 -4.60 11.39 -13.77
CA GLU A 556 -3.29 12.07 -13.77
C GLU A 556 -3.40 13.48 -14.35
N MET A 557 -4.07 13.65 -15.49
CA MET A 557 -4.30 14.95 -16.11
C MET A 557 -5.10 15.89 -15.19
N GLY A 558 -6.14 15.35 -14.57
CA GLY A 558 -6.97 16.07 -13.60
C GLY A 558 -6.23 16.56 -12.36
N GLN A 559 -5.13 15.89 -11.99
CA GLN A 559 -4.24 16.31 -10.89
C GLN A 559 -3.19 17.33 -11.31
N GLY A 560 -3.22 17.85 -12.55
CA GLY A 560 -2.23 18.80 -13.01
C GLY A 560 -1.13 18.18 -13.88
N ARG A 561 -1.16 16.87 -14.16
CA ARG A 561 -0.03 16.09 -14.71
C ARG A 561 -0.31 15.62 -16.14
N VAL A 562 -0.45 16.59 -17.05
CA VAL A 562 -0.79 16.36 -18.48
C VAL A 562 0.18 15.38 -19.17
N ALA A 563 1.48 15.50 -18.93
CA ALA A 563 2.48 14.64 -19.57
C ALA A 563 2.38 13.16 -19.13
N GLU A 564 2.12 12.92 -17.83
CA GLU A 564 1.87 11.58 -17.31
C GLU A 564 0.58 11.01 -17.89
N GLY A 565 -0.49 11.81 -17.91
CA GLY A 565 -1.76 11.42 -18.50
C GLY A 565 -1.62 11.01 -19.97
N LEU A 566 -0.88 11.79 -20.76
CA LEU A 566 -0.55 11.46 -22.16
C LEU A 566 0.19 10.13 -22.28
N SER A 567 1.13 9.85 -21.38
CA SER A 567 1.84 8.57 -21.34
C SER A 567 0.89 7.40 -21.03
N SER A 568 0.00 7.56 -20.05
CA SER A 568 -1.00 6.55 -19.69
C SER A 568 -2.00 6.29 -20.82
N PHE A 569 -2.44 7.33 -21.54
CA PHE A 569 -3.26 7.12 -22.74
C PHE A 569 -2.49 6.36 -23.84
N LYS A 570 -1.21 6.70 -24.08
CA LYS A 570 -0.38 5.94 -25.05
C LYS A 570 -0.23 4.47 -24.64
N GLU A 571 -0.11 4.17 -23.34
CA GLU A 571 -0.10 2.79 -22.83
C GLU A 571 -1.44 2.07 -23.02
N SER A 572 -2.56 2.77 -22.87
CA SER A 572 -3.87 2.24 -23.24
C SER A 572 -3.94 1.88 -24.73
N LEU A 573 -3.41 2.75 -25.61
CA LEU A 573 -3.46 2.54 -27.07
C LEU A 573 -2.62 1.35 -27.53
N LYS A 574 -1.49 1.07 -26.86
CA LYS A 574 -0.65 -0.10 -27.17
C LYS A 574 -1.36 -1.44 -26.91
N ARG A 575 -2.35 -1.46 -26.02
CA ARG A 575 -3.02 -2.69 -25.54
C ARG A 575 -4.30 -3.02 -26.28
N ALA A 576 -4.96 -2.01 -26.82
CA ALA A 576 -6.11 -2.16 -27.69
C ALA A 576 -6.17 -0.95 -28.61
N GLU A 577 -6.58 -1.17 -29.86
CA GLU A 577 -6.60 -0.12 -30.88
C GLU A 577 -7.56 1.05 -30.56
N HIS A 578 -8.41 0.99 -29.51
CA HIS A 578 -9.30 2.12 -29.15
C HIS A 578 -9.86 2.00 -27.72
N PRO A 579 -9.57 2.94 -26.79
CA PRO A 579 -10.29 4.23 -26.58
C PRO A 579 -9.39 5.42 -26.18
N ALA A 580 -8.07 5.24 -26.25
CA ALA A 580 -7.10 6.22 -25.77
C ALA A 580 -7.07 7.55 -26.53
N HIS A 581 -7.57 7.58 -27.77
CA HIS A 581 -7.40 8.72 -28.67
C HIS A 581 -8.00 10.02 -28.13
N PHE A 582 -9.18 9.98 -27.50
CA PHE A 582 -9.81 11.21 -27.01
C PHE A 582 -8.99 11.87 -25.90
N GLY A 583 -8.40 11.06 -25.02
CA GLY A 583 -7.50 11.54 -23.97
C GLY A 583 -6.19 12.08 -24.52
N ILE A 584 -5.65 11.43 -25.57
CA ILE A 584 -4.46 11.90 -26.28
C ILE A 584 -4.74 13.25 -26.96
N VAL A 585 -5.81 13.36 -27.75
CA VAL A 585 -6.22 14.62 -28.40
C VAL A 585 -6.34 15.73 -27.37
N ARG A 586 -7.00 15.45 -26.25
CA ARG A 586 -7.20 16.41 -25.15
C ARG A 586 -5.89 16.84 -24.51
N ALA A 587 -5.03 15.89 -24.16
CA ALA A 587 -3.71 16.18 -23.59
C ALA A 587 -2.82 16.96 -24.58
N GLN A 588 -2.87 16.64 -25.87
CA GLN A 588 -2.14 17.34 -26.93
C GLN A 588 -2.63 18.78 -27.11
N LEU A 589 -3.96 19.00 -27.14
CA LEU A 589 -4.52 20.36 -27.20
C LEU A 589 -4.07 21.21 -26.01
N LEU A 590 -4.09 20.65 -24.79
CA LEU A 590 -3.61 21.33 -23.58
C LEU A 590 -2.10 21.60 -23.59
N ALA A 591 -1.32 20.70 -24.22
CA ALA A 591 0.11 20.87 -24.42
C ALA A 591 0.46 21.85 -25.56
N GLY A 592 -0.53 22.34 -26.32
CA GLY A 592 -0.31 23.19 -27.50
C GLY A 592 0.08 22.43 -28.77
N GLU A 593 0.00 21.10 -28.76
CA GLU A 593 0.31 20.20 -29.87
C GLU A 593 -0.91 20.02 -30.81
N THR A 594 -1.55 21.13 -31.17
CA THR A 594 -2.82 21.15 -31.91
C THR A 594 -2.78 20.41 -33.24
N ASP A 595 -1.67 20.52 -33.99
CA ASP A 595 -1.54 19.84 -35.28
C ASP A 595 -1.54 18.32 -35.13
N GLN A 596 -0.87 17.80 -34.09
CA GLN A 596 -0.86 16.36 -33.79
C GLN A 596 -2.25 15.87 -33.37
N ALA A 597 -2.96 16.68 -32.58
CA ALA A 597 -4.32 16.39 -32.16
C ALA A 597 -5.28 16.31 -33.37
N MET A 598 -5.17 17.25 -34.30
CA MET A 598 -5.98 17.28 -35.51
C MET A 598 -5.63 16.14 -36.49
N GLU A 599 -4.34 15.81 -36.64
CA GLU A 599 -3.90 14.66 -37.43
C GLU A 599 -4.45 13.34 -36.88
N LEU A 600 -4.40 13.17 -35.55
CA LEU A 600 -4.92 11.99 -34.87
C LEU A 600 -6.43 11.80 -35.11
N LEU A 601 -7.21 12.88 -35.01
CA LEU A 601 -8.65 12.85 -35.32
C LEU A 601 -8.94 12.49 -36.78
N ALA A 602 -8.14 12.99 -37.73
CA ALA A 602 -8.33 12.70 -39.15
C ALA A 602 -8.05 11.23 -39.49
N ARG A 603 -7.03 10.64 -38.84
CA ARG A 603 -6.61 9.25 -39.07
C ARG A 603 -7.61 8.22 -38.55
N PHE A 604 -8.32 8.51 -37.46
CA PHE A 604 -9.09 7.53 -36.69
C PHE A 604 -10.61 7.65 -36.79
N ARG A 605 -11.15 8.14 -37.93
CA ARG A 605 -12.61 8.08 -38.19
C ARG A 605 -13.07 6.62 -38.33
N ASP A 606 -13.40 5.98 -37.20
CA ASP A 606 -13.70 4.54 -37.10
C ASP A 606 -15.20 4.23 -37.01
N ASN A 607 -15.56 3.00 -37.42
CA ASN A 607 -16.86 2.34 -37.22
C ASN A 607 -16.93 1.69 -35.82
N GLY A 608 -16.51 2.44 -34.80
CA GLY A 608 -16.48 2.06 -33.38
C GLY A 608 -17.85 1.70 -32.78
N SER A 609 -17.85 1.20 -31.53
CA SER A 609 -19.07 1.19 -30.72
C SER A 609 -19.68 2.61 -30.65
N VAL A 610 -20.99 2.72 -30.44
CA VAL A 610 -21.65 4.03 -30.34
C VAL A 610 -21.02 4.92 -29.26
N SER A 611 -20.57 4.34 -28.14
CA SER A 611 -19.85 5.07 -27.08
C SER A 611 -18.55 5.66 -27.61
N TRP A 612 -17.75 4.88 -28.35
CA TRP A 612 -16.46 5.35 -28.86
C TRP A 612 -16.62 6.44 -29.92
N ARG A 613 -17.59 6.28 -30.82
CA ARG A 613 -17.90 7.31 -31.81
C ARG A 613 -18.42 8.59 -31.14
N ALA A 614 -19.15 8.47 -30.02
CA ALA A 614 -19.57 9.61 -29.22
C ALA A 614 -18.38 10.33 -28.57
N ASP A 615 -17.44 9.60 -27.97
CA ASP A 615 -16.22 10.18 -27.39
C ASP A 615 -15.34 10.85 -28.46
N GLN A 616 -15.25 10.25 -29.65
CA GLN A 616 -14.57 10.84 -30.79
C GLN A 616 -15.24 12.15 -31.23
N CYS A 617 -16.58 12.18 -31.33
CA CYS A 617 -17.30 13.40 -31.66
C CYS A 617 -17.03 14.49 -30.63
N ASP A 618 -16.99 14.17 -29.34
CA ASP A 618 -16.66 15.16 -28.31
C ASP A 618 -15.21 15.67 -28.44
N ALA A 619 -14.25 14.81 -28.78
CA ALA A 619 -12.87 15.24 -29.07
C ALA A 619 -12.79 16.14 -30.31
N GLU A 620 -13.57 15.84 -31.36
CA GLU A 620 -13.67 16.69 -32.56
C GLU A 620 -14.32 18.04 -32.24
N VAL A 621 -15.42 18.05 -31.49
CA VAL A 621 -16.08 19.28 -31.01
C VAL A 621 -15.06 20.14 -30.26
N LEU A 622 -14.33 19.52 -29.33
CA LEU A 622 -13.31 20.20 -28.54
C LEU A 622 -12.21 20.80 -29.41
N ALA A 623 -11.64 20.01 -30.32
CA ALA A 623 -10.58 20.46 -31.20
C ALA A 623 -11.04 21.60 -32.11
N HIS A 624 -12.27 21.51 -32.66
CA HIS A 624 -12.87 22.57 -33.46
C HIS A 624 -13.10 23.85 -32.67
N VAL A 625 -13.56 23.76 -31.43
CA VAL A 625 -13.64 24.92 -30.54
C VAL A 625 -12.25 25.50 -30.32
N PHE A 626 -11.26 24.68 -30.00
CA PHE A 626 -9.88 25.11 -29.72
C PHE A 626 -9.26 25.89 -30.89
N VAL A 627 -9.48 25.45 -32.13
CA VAL A 627 -8.98 26.11 -33.35
C VAL A 627 -9.89 27.23 -33.87
N GLY A 628 -10.93 27.61 -33.12
CA GLY A 628 -11.81 28.73 -33.47
C GLY A 628 -12.79 28.44 -34.63
N LYS A 629 -13.28 27.20 -34.76
CA LYS A 629 -14.25 26.77 -35.78
C LYS A 629 -15.57 26.30 -35.14
N PRO A 630 -16.35 27.18 -34.51
CA PRO A 630 -17.56 26.80 -33.77
C PRO A 630 -18.67 26.20 -34.65
N GLU A 631 -18.77 26.56 -35.94
CA GLU A 631 -19.74 25.98 -36.87
C GLU A 631 -19.42 24.51 -37.16
N ALA A 632 -18.13 24.18 -37.32
CA ALA A 632 -17.69 22.80 -37.48
C ALA A 632 -17.96 21.98 -36.21
N ALA A 633 -17.71 22.57 -35.03
CA ALA A 633 -18.05 21.95 -33.76
C ALA A 633 -19.56 21.67 -33.64
N LEU A 634 -20.41 22.61 -34.07
CA LEU A 634 -21.86 22.47 -34.03
C LEU A 634 -22.34 21.32 -34.93
N ALA A 635 -21.82 21.23 -36.16
CA ALA A 635 -22.13 20.15 -37.07
C ALA A 635 -21.75 18.77 -36.51
N VAL A 636 -20.62 18.67 -35.79
CA VAL A 636 -20.21 17.43 -35.13
C VAL A 636 -21.15 17.07 -33.97
N ALA A 637 -21.57 18.05 -33.15
CA ALA A 637 -22.53 17.81 -32.06
C ALA A 637 -23.89 17.34 -32.57
N GLU A 638 -24.35 17.84 -33.73
CA GLU A 638 -25.56 17.35 -34.40
C GLU A 638 -25.42 15.93 -34.91
N ARG A 639 -24.33 15.62 -35.61
CA ARG A 639 -24.01 14.27 -36.07
C ARG A 639 -23.95 13.26 -34.92
N GLN A 640 -23.34 13.64 -33.79
CA GLN A 640 -23.29 12.81 -32.58
C GLN A 640 -24.70 12.49 -32.07
N ARG A 641 -25.58 13.49 -32.04
CA ARG A 641 -26.95 13.33 -31.58
C ARG A 641 -27.76 12.43 -32.52
N GLU A 642 -27.68 12.64 -33.83
CA GLU A 642 -28.36 11.81 -34.83
C GLU A 642 -27.95 10.34 -34.69
N MET A 643 -26.64 10.10 -34.62
CA MET A 643 -26.07 8.79 -34.36
C MET A 643 -26.60 8.19 -33.05
N ALA A 644 -26.62 8.95 -31.96
CA ALA A 644 -27.07 8.49 -30.66
C ALA A 644 -28.55 8.08 -30.65
N ILE A 645 -29.41 8.81 -31.38
CA ILE A 645 -30.83 8.50 -31.53
C ILE A 645 -31.00 7.20 -32.33
N THR A 646 -30.32 7.08 -33.47
CA THR A 646 -30.38 5.87 -34.32
C THR A 646 -29.93 4.61 -33.57
N GLU A 647 -28.86 4.74 -32.78
CA GLU A 647 -28.25 3.63 -32.03
C GLU A 647 -28.85 3.46 -30.62
N LYS A 648 -29.85 4.26 -30.25
CA LYS A 648 -30.54 4.24 -28.95
C LYS A 648 -29.59 4.37 -27.74
N PHE A 649 -28.58 5.23 -27.86
CA PHE A 649 -27.58 5.44 -26.81
C PHE A 649 -27.76 6.79 -26.11
N ARG A 650 -28.59 6.80 -25.05
CA ARG A 650 -29.05 8.03 -24.36
C ARG A 650 -27.92 8.94 -23.89
N THR A 651 -26.80 8.39 -23.44
CA THR A 651 -25.68 9.19 -22.93
C THR A 651 -25.08 10.09 -24.01
N ALA A 652 -24.86 9.58 -25.23
CA ALA A 652 -24.36 10.40 -26.33
C ALA A 652 -25.40 11.42 -26.82
N GLU A 653 -26.70 11.12 -26.69
CA GLU A 653 -27.75 12.09 -27.01
C GLU A 653 -27.70 13.29 -26.07
N ARG A 654 -27.56 13.05 -24.76
CA ARG A 654 -27.37 14.11 -23.75
C ARG A 654 -26.10 14.94 -24.05
N MET A 655 -25.01 14.27 -24.40
CA MET A 655 -23.74 14.93 -24.75
C MET A 655 -23.89 15.86 -25.96
N GLY A 656 -24.49 15.37 -27.05
CA GLY A 656 -24.71 16.16 -28.26
C GLY A 656 -25.64 17.36 -28.02
N LEU A 657 -26.74 17.17 -27.28
CA LEU A 657 -27.67 18.25 -26.91
C LEU A 657 -26.99 19.34 -26.08
N ARG A 658 -26.22 18.94 -25.07
CA ARG A 658 -25.45 19.85 -24.23
C ARG A 658 -24.44 20.64 -25.07
N ASN A 659 -23.61 19.96 -25.85
CA ASN A 659 -22.60 20.61 -26.68
C ASN A 659 -23.24 21.60 -27.66
N LYS A 660 -24.36 21.22 -28.28
CA LYS A 660 -25.14 22.09 -29.16
C LYS A 660 -25.68 23.31 -28.43
N ALA A 661 -26.30 23.16 -27.25
CA ALA A 661 -26.84 24.28 -26.49
C ALA A 661 -25.74 25.30 -26.11
N LEU A 662 -24.57 24.81 -25.70
CA LEU A 662 -23.40 25.64 -25.38
C LEU A 662 -22.88 26.40 -26.59
N LEU A 663 -22.66 25.70 -27.71
CA LEU A 663 -22.16 26.30 -28.95
C LEU A 663 -23.10 27.36 -29.52
N LEU A 664 -24.41 27.10 -29.53
CA LEU A 664 -25.41 28.06 -29.99
C LEU A 664 -25.44 29.33 -29.12
N ALA A 665 -25.34 29.17 -27.80
CA ALA A 665 -25.28 30.30 -26.89
C ALA A 665 -24.05 31.19 -27.13
N GLU A 666 -22.89 30.58 -27.40
CA GLU A 666 -21.65 31.30 -27.71
C GLU A 666 -21.68 32.01 -29.07
N GLN A 667 -22.42 31.46 -30.04
CA GLN A 667 -22.68 32.12 -31.32
C GLN A 667 -23.72 33.25 -31.21
N GLY A 668 -24.34 33.43 -30.04
CA GLY A 668 -25.35 34.46 -29.80
C GLY A 668 -26.78 34.05 -30.15
N ASP A 669 -27.00 32.81 -30.63
CA ASP A 669 -28.33 32.27 -30.91
C ASP A 669 -28.99 31.77 -29.61
N LYS A 670 -29.42 32.73 -28.79
CA LYS A 670 -30.04 32.46 -27.48
C LYS A 670 -31.34 31.67 -27.60
N GLN A 671 -32.09 31.82 -28.69
CA GLN A 671 -33.38 31.15 -28.88
C GLN A 671 -33.17 29.68 -29.20
N ALA A 672 -32.27 29.34 -30.13
CA ALA A 672 -31.94 27.96 -30.43
C ALA A 672 -31.23 27.25 -29.27
N ALA A 673 -30.39 27.96 -28.53
CA ALA A 673 -29.76 27.45 -27.32
C ALA A 673 -30.80 27.08 -26.25
N HIS A 674 -31.79 27.96 -26.01
CA HIS A 674 -32.90 27.72 -25.07
C HIS A 674 -33.76 26.52 -25.50
N ALA A 675 -34.15 26.45 -26.78
CA ALA A 675 -34.90 25.32 -27.31
C ALA A 675 -34.14 23.98 -27.17
N THR A 676 -32.84 23.97 -27.44
CA THR A 676 -31.98 22.79 -27.28
C THR A 676 -31.86 22.38 -25.81
N ALA A 677 -31.67 23.35 -24.90
CA ALA A 677 -31.61 23.13 -23.47
C ALA A 677 -32.91 22.54 -22.90
N ARG A 678 -34.07 22.91 -23.45
CA ARG A 678 -35.36 22.32 -23.06
C ARG A 678 -35.45 20.84 -23.41
N VAL A 679 -34.99 20.44 -24.59
CA VAL A 679 -34.94 19.02 -24.97
C VAL A 679 -34.01 18.24 -24.04
N LEU A 680 -32.84 18.80 -23.71
CA LEU A 680 -31.94 18.21 -22.73
C LEU A 680 -32.58 18.08 -21.34
N HIS A 681 -33.31 19.12 -20.90
CA HIS A 681 -34.03 19.11 -19.62
C HIS A 681 -35.09 18.01 -19.57
N GLU A 682 -35.87 17.82 -20.64
CA GLU A 682 -36.86 16.75 -20.72
C GLU A 682 -36.22 15.35 -20.67
N LEU A 683 -35.12 15.16 -21.39
CA LEU A 683 -34.37 13.90 -21.39
C LEU A 683 -33.78 13.59 -20.00
N LEU A 684 -33.16 14.59 -19.35
CA LEU A 684 -32.64 14.47 -17.99
C LEU A 684 -33.75 14.20 -16.95
N ARG A 685 -34.91 14.86 -17.09
CA ARG A 685 -36.07 14.61 -16.23
C ARG A 685 -36.59 13.18 -16.41
N ALA A 686 -36.67 12.69 -17.65
CA ALA A 686 -37.08 11.31 -17.93
C ALA A 686 -36.08 10.29 -17.35
N ASP A 687 -34.78 10.56 -17.48
CA ASP A 687 -33.74 9.70 -16.92
C ASP A 687 -33.79 9.69 -15.39
N LEU A 688 -33.89 10.85 -14.74
CA LEU A 688 -34.01 10.94 -13.28
C LEU A 688 -35.32 10.35 -12.75
N GLY A 689 -36.42 10.48 -13.50
CA GLY A 689 -37.72 9.90 -13.13
C GLY A 689 -37.79 8.38 -13.28
N ALA A 690 -36.99 7.80 -14.18
CA ALA A 690 -36.90 6.34 -14.37
C ALA A 690 -36.03 5.63 -13.32
N LEU A 691 -35.21 6.39 -12.59
CA LEU A 691 -34.27 5.90 -11.58
C LEU A 691 -34.94 5.83 -10.20
N GLN A 692 -35.79 4.83 -9.95
CA GLN A 692 -36.08 4.41 -8.57
C GLN A 692 -34.88 3.61 -8.03
N GLY A 693 -33.76 4.30 -7.86
CA GLY A 693 -32.45 3.72 -7.62
C GLY A 693 -31.44 4.40 -8.53
N GLY A 694 -30.40 5.00 -7.95
CA GLY A 694 -29.24 5.66 -8.54
C GLY A 694 -28.99 5.54 -10.05
N GLY A 695 -28.82 6.67 -10.71
CA GLY A 695 -28.02 6.65 -11.94
C GLY A 695 -26.55 6.56 -11.54
N LEU A 696 -25.68 6.20 -12.49
CA LEU A 696 -24.37 6.86 -12.58
C LEU A 696 -24.58 8.35 -12.30
N LEU A 697 -23.72 9.04 -11.55
CA LEU A 697 -23.85 10.48 -11.24
C LEU A 697 -24.07 11.45 -12.43
N LEU A 698 -23.99 10.95 -13.67
CA LEU A 698 -24.14 11.67 -14.92
C LEU A 698 -25.44 12.51 -14.92
N PRO A 699 -26.66 11.96 -14.70
CA PRO A 699 -27.88 12.76 -14.79
C PRO A 699 -28.05 13.80 -13.68
N PRO A 700 -27.81 13.52 -12.37
CA PRO A 700 -27.93 14.56 -11.34
C PRO A 700 -26.96 15.73 -11.52
N PHE A 701 -25.70 15.43 -11.89
CA PHE A 701 -24.71 16.46 -12.12
C PHE A 701 -24.99 17.27 -13.41
N ASP A 702 -25.29 16.60 -14.53
CA ASP A 702 -25.65 17.28 -15.79
C ASP A 702 -26.92 18.14 -15.62
N ALA A 703 -27.90 17.69 -14.82
CA ALA A 703 -29.08 18.48 -14.48
C ALA A 703 -28.71 19.76 -13.72
N MET A 704 -27.84 19.67 -12.72
CA MET A 704 -27.41 20.86 -11.98
C MET A 704 -26.52 21.78 -12.81
N MET A 705 -25.68 21.24 -13.69
CA MET A 705 -24.91 22.06 -14.64
C MET A 705 -25.83 22.75 -15.65
N LEU A 706 -26.88 22.09 -16.13
CA LEU A 706 -27.90 22.72 -16.96
C LEU A 706 -28.63 23.85 -16.22
N THR A 707 -28.98 23.66 -14.95
CA THR A 707 -29.58 24.73 -14.14
C THR A 707 -28.60 25.89 -13.92
N ALA A 708 -27.31 25.61 -13.69
CA ALA A 708 -26.26 26.62 -13.57
C ALA A 708 -26.06 27.40 -14.88
N PHE A 709 -26.08 26.71 -16.02
CA PHE A 709 -26.02 27.31 -17.34
C PHE A 709 -27.24 28.20 -17.62
N ALA A 710 -28.45 27.73 -17.31
CA ALA A 710 -29.67 28.53 -17.42
C ALA A 710 -29.62 29.79 -16.56
N ALA A 711 -29.10 29.67 -15.33
CA ALA A 711 -28.87 30.81 -14.45
C ALA A 711 -27.86 31.80 -15.06
N ARG A 712 -26.72 31.31 -15.59
CA ARG A 712 -25.74 32.15 -16.29
C ARG A 712 -26.36 32.91 -17.47
N MET A 713 -27.25 32.26 -18.21
CA MET A 713 -27.94 32.86 -19.37
C MET A 713 -29.05 33.85 -18.99
N GLY A 714 -29.42 33.94 -17.70
CA GLY A 714 -30.50 34.81 -17.23
C GLY A 714 -31.89 34.32 -17.63
N TRP A 715 -32.06 33.02 -17.87
CA TRP A 715 -33.36 32.43 -18.15
C TRP A 715 -34.27 32.41 -16.91
N GLN A 716 -35.57 32.26 -17.11
CA GLN A 716 -36.57 32.34 -16.03
C GLN A 716 -36.28 31.32 -14.92
N ALA A 717 -36.28 31.80 -13.67
CA ALA A 717 -36.09 30.94 -12.50
C ALA A 717 -37.20 29.89 -12.44
N GLY A 718 -36.85 28.64 -12.15
CA GLY A 718 -37.78 27.52 -12.09
C GLY A 718 -37.93 26.72 -13.40
N GLU A 719 -37.67 27.29 -14.58
CA GLU A 719 -37.88 26.60 -15.87
C GLU A 719 -37.03 25.34 -16.01
N PHE A 720 -35.77 25.42 -15.57
CA PHE A 720 -34.77 24.34 -15.67
C PHE A 720 -34.45 23.70 -14.31
N GLU A 721 -35.26 23.95 -13.29
CA GLU A 721 -35.07 23.32 -11.98
C GLU A 721 -35.62 21.90 -11.96
N MET A 722 -34.98 21.03 -11.18
CA MET A 722 -35.41 19.64 -10.99
C MET A 722 -35.50 19.24 -9.52
N PRO A 723 -36.20 20.02 -8.66
CA PRO A 723 -36.14 19.84 -7.22
C PRO A 723 -36.73 18.48 -6.81
N GLU A 724 -37.88 18.06 -7.35
CA GLU A 724 -38.46 16.76 -6.95
C GLU A 724 -37.60 15.57 -7.37
N ALA A 725 -36.91 15.67 -8.51
CA ALA A 725 -36.07 14.59 -9.05
C ALA A 725 -34.68 14.51 -8.38
N LEU A 726 -34.22 15.60 -7.77
CA LEU A 726 -32.93 15.70 -7.06
C LEU A 726 -33.09 15.66 -5.54
N GLN A 727 -34.32 15.72 -5.02
CA GLN A 727 -34.63 15.61 -3.60
C GLN A 727 -34.07 14.32 -2.98
N GLY A 728 -33.56 14.41 -1.75
CA GLY A 728 -33.04 13.28 -1.00
C GLY A 728 -31.53 13.07 -1.14
N ARG A 729 -31.11 11.90 -1.66
CA ARG A 729 -29.77 11.31 -1.47
C ARG A 729 -28.63 12.01 -2.23
N TRP A 730 -28.90 12.83 -3.24
CA TRP A 730 -27.89 13.44 -4.12
C TRP A 730 -27.28 14.75 -3.62
N ILE A 731 -28.04 15.53 -2.85
CA ILE A 731 -27.69 16.90 -2.38
C ILE A 731 -26.52 16.90 -1.37
N ARG A 732 -25.92 15.76 -1.07
CA ARG A 732 -24.74 15.63 -0.20
C ARG A 732 -23.43 15.35 -0.94
N PHE A 733 -23.48 15.11 -2.25
CA PHE A 733 -22.25 14.83 -3.00
C PHE A 733 -21.52 16.12 -3.38
N PRO A 734 -20.19 16.17 -3.23
CA PRO A 734 -19.43 17.39 -3.48
C PRO A 734 -19.66 17.99 -4.87
N SER A 735 -19.87 17.16 -5.90
CA SER A 735 -20.12 17.62 -7.27
C SER A 735 -21.46 18.30 -7.46
N VAL A 736 -22.52 17.69 -6.92
CA VAL A 736 -23.88 18.25 -6.95
C VAL A 736 -23.96 19.51 -6.09
N LEU A 737 -23.32 19.51 -4.90
CA LEU A 737 -23.24 20.68 -4.02
C LEU A 737 -22.50 21.84 -4.68
N ALA A 738 -21.38 21.59 -5.37
CA ALA A 738 -20.68 22.61 -6.11
C ALA A 738 -21.53 23.17 -7.26
N ALA A 739 -22.20 22.32 -8.05
CA ALA A 739 -23.08 22.79 -9.12
C ALA A 739 -24.30 23.57 -8.62
N GLU A 740 -24.86 23.20 -7.46
CA GLU A 740 -25.91 23.96 -6.78
C GLU A 740 -25.39 25.34 -6.32
N ARG A 741 -24.20 25.40 -5.73
CA ARG A 741 -23.59 26.65 -5.30
C ARG A 741 -23.28 27.55 -6.48
N LEU A 742 -22.82 26.99 -7.59
CA LEU A 742 -22.61 27.71 -8.85
C LEU A 742 -23.92 28.30 -9.38
N THR A 743 -25.01 27.54 -9.38
CA THR A 743 -26.34 28.00 -9.79
C THR A 743 -26.81 29.18 -8.95
N ARG A 744 -26.74 29.07 -7.62
CA ARG A 744 -27.12 30.15 -6.71
C ARG A 744 -26.27 31.39 -6.88
N ALA A 745 -24.97 31.20 -7.12
CA ALA A 745 -24.06 32.32 -7.28
C ALA A 745 -24.32 33.10 -8.59
N TRP A 746 -24.62 32.41 -9.70
CA TRP A 746 -25.06 33.07 -10.94
C TRP A 746 -26.36 33.85 -10.74
N ARG A 747 -27.33 33.29 -10.02
CA ARG A 747 -28.57 33.99 -9.68
C ARG A 747 -28.33 35.22 -8.81
N ALA A 748 -27.47 35.11 -7.80
CA ALA A 748 -27.10 36.23 -6.95
C ALA A 748 -26.43 37.34 -7.78
N LEU A 749 -25.53 36.98 -8.69
CA LEU A 749 -24.89 37.94 -9.59
C LEU A 749 -25.90 38.63 -10.50
N ASN A 750 -26.82 37.89 -11.13
CA ASN A 750 -27.88 38.45 -11.97
C ASN A 750 -28.84 39.36 -11.18
N ALA A 751 -29.01 39.12 -9.88
CA ALA A 751 -29.77 39.98 -8.97
C ALA A 751 -28.97 41.19 -8.45
N GLY A 752 -27.76 41.44 -8.98
CA GLY A 752 -26.90 42.55 -8.56
C GLY A 752 -26.15 42.31 -7.24
N LYS A 753 -26.15 41.10 -6.70
CA LYS A 753 -25.54 40.75 -5.39
C LYS A 753 -24.17 40.10 -5.58
N ALA A 754 -23.24 40.82 -6.20
CA ALA A 754 -21.89 40.31 -6.49
C ALA A 754 -21.11 39.81 -5.25
N PRO A 755 -21.17 40.43 -4.05
CA PRO A 755 -20.50 39.90 -2.85
C PRO A 755 -21.06 38.54 -2.41
N GLU A 756 -22.38 38.35 -2.55
CA GLU A 756 -23.02 37.06 -2.25
C GLU A 756 -22.59 35.99 -3.25
N ALA A 757 -22.50 36.35 -4.55
CA ALA A 757 -21.99 35.46 -5.59
C ALA A 757 -20.55 34.99 -5.29
N LEU A 758 -19.66 35.89 -4.87
CA LEU A 758 -18.29 35.54 -4.48
C LEU A 758 -18.23 34.62 -3.25
N ARG A 759 -19.07 34.85 -2.24
CA ARG A 759 -19.17 33.96 -1.08
C ARG A 759 -19.61 32.55 -1.49
N LEU A 760 -20.68 32.45 -2.29
CA LEU A 760 -21.19 31.17 -2.78
C LEU A 760 -20.18 30.46 -3.70
N ALA A 761 -19.40 31.19 -4.49
CA ALA A 761 -18.32 30.63 -5.30
C ALA A 761 -17.22 30.00 -4.43
N ARG A 762 -16.83 30.66 -3.33
CA ARG A 762 -15.86 30.11 -2.37
C ARG A 762 -16.39 28.83 -1.72
N GLU A 763 -17.62 28.85 -1.22
CA GLU A 763 -18.27 27.67 -0.63
C GLU A 763 -18.36 26.52 -1.63
N GLY A 764 -18.72 26.82 -2.88
CA GLY A 764 -18.75 25.83 -3.95
C GLY A 764 -17.39 25.16 -4.18
N ARG A 765 -16.31 25.94 -4.16
CA ARG A 765 -14.93 25.44 -4.30
C ARG A 765 -14.47 24.59 -3.12
N ASP A 766 -15.00 24.82 -1.91
CA ASP A 766 -14.71 23.99 -0.75
C ASP A 766 -15.26 22.56 -0.92
N TYR A 767 -16.37 22.41 -1.64
CA TYR A 767 -16.85 21.09 -2.06
C TYR A 767 -16.06 20.57 -3.26
N MET A 768 -15.99 21.37 -4.32
CA MET A 768 -15.37 20.96 -5.57
C MET A 768 -15.02 22.16 -6.46
N SER A 769 -13.77 22.23 -6.89
CA SER A 769 -13.30 23.35 -7.70
C SER A 769 -13.62 23.17 -9.19
N LEU A 770 -14.83 23.57 -9.60
CA LEU A 770 -15.21 23.72 -11.00
C LEU A 770 -14.52 24.93 -11.64
N TYR A 771 -14.10 24.80 -12.90
CA TYR A 771 -13.54 25.94 -13.64
C TYR A 771 -14.57 27.06 -13.84
N ALA A 772 -15.86 26.72 -13.98
CA ALA A 772 -16.96 27.68 -14.07
C ALA A 772 -17.04 28.67 -12.88
N PHE A 773 -16.48 28.34 -11.71
CA PHE A 773 -16.39 29.30 -10.60
C PHE A 773 -15.43 30.45 -10.90
N PHE A 774 -14.36 30.21 -11.66
CA PHE A 774 -13.44 31.27 -12.05
C PHE A 774 -14.11 32.28 -12.99
N GLU A 775 -14.91 31.80 -13.95
CA GLU A 775 -15.70 32.67 -14.83
C GLU A 775 -16.67 33.55 -14.01
N LEU A 776 -17.41 32.92 -13.10
CA LEU A 776 -18.33 33.62 -12.20
C LEU A 776 -17.61 34.68 -11.35
N GLU A 777 -16.46 34.33 -10.75
CA GLU A 777 -15.70 35.27 -9.91
C GLU A 777 -15.15 36.43 -10.73
N VAL A 778 -14.67 36.18 -11.96
CA VAL A 778 -14.27 37.25 -12.90
C VAL A 778 -15.45 38.17 -13.20
N ALA A 779 -16.63 37.62 -13.48
CA ALA A 779 -17.83 38.41 -13.72
C ALA A 779 -18.25 39.22 -12.47
N ALA A 780 -18.20 38.62 -11.28
CA ALA A 780 -18.53 39.27 -10.02
C ALA A 780 -17.54 40.39 -9.65
N TYR A 781 -16.23 40.17 -9.80
CA TYR A 781 -15.23 41.22 -9.60
C TYR A 781 -15.36 42.35 -10.63
N THR A 782 -15.75 42.03 -11.86
CA THR A 782 -16.06 43.04 -12.88
C THR A 782 -17.26 43.88 -12.47
N ALA A 783 -18.34 43.27 -11.97
CA ALA A 783 -19.51 43.98 -11.47
C ALA A 783 -19.21 44.87 -10.24
N LEU A 784 -18.19 44.53 -9.46
CA LEU A 784 -17.70 45.34 -8.33
C LEU A 784 -16.68 46.42 -8.72
N GLY A 785 -16.17 46.42 -9.96
CA GLY A 785 -15.08 47.30 -10.39
C GLY A 785 -13.69 46.91 -9.83
N GLU A 786 -13.54 45.72 -9.24
CA GLU A 786 -12.30 45.25 -8.64
C GLU A 786 -11.31 44.68 -9.68
N THR A 787 -10.62 45.59 -10.38
CA THR A 787 -9.74 45.24 -11.50
C THR A 787 -8.56 44.34 -11.10
N VAL A 788 -7.96 44.55 -9.92
CA VAL A 788 -6.83 43.73 -9.44
C VAL A 788 -7.29 42.30 -9.16
N SER A 789 -8.32 42.13 -8.33
CA SER A 789 -8.91 40.82 -8.01
C SER A 789 -9.34 40.05 -9.26
N ARG A 790 -9.96 40.75 -10.23
CA ARG A 790 -10.35 40.19 -11.53
C ARG A 790 -9.13 39.65 -12.29
N ASN A 791 -8.08 40.45 -12.44
CA ASN A 791 -6.89 40.07 -13.20
C ASN A 791 -6.11 38.95 -12.50
N ASP A 792 -6.06 38.94 -11.18
CA ASP A 792 -5.46 37.87 -10.39
C ASP A 792 -6.20 36.55 -10.61
N ARG A 793 -7.53 36.60 -10.65
CA ARG A 793 -8.35 35.42 -10.87
C ARG A 793 -8.21 34.85 -12.28
N LEU A 794 -8.12 35.72 -13.28
CA LEU A 794 -7.81 35.34 -14.67
C LEU A 794 -6.47 34.61 -14.77
N ARG A 795 -5.40 35.15 -14.17
CA ARG A 795 -4.08 34.50 -14.14
C ARG A 795 -4.11 33.14 -13.46
N GLN A 796 -4.83 33.02 -12.35
CA GLN A 796 -4.97 31.75 -11.64
C GLN A 796 -5.73 30.71 -12.48
N ALA A 797 -6.83 31.10 -13.11
CA ALA A 797 -7.61 30.20 -13.96
C ALA A 797 -6.76 29.66 -15.13
N ARG A 798 -6.00 30.54 -15.78
CA ARG A 798 -5.08 30.17 -16.87
C ARG A 798 -3.99 29.21 -16.42
N LYS A 799 -3.35 29.48 -15.28
CA LYS A 799 -2.33 28.59 -14.71
C LYS A 799 -2.90 27.19 -14.47
N LEU A 800 -4.08 27.12 -13.88
CA LEU A 800 -4.78 25.88 -13.58
C LEU A 800 -5.13 25.11 -14.86
N LEU A 801 -5.69 25.78 -15.87
CA LEU A 801 -6.01 25.12 -17.13
C LEU A 801 -4.78 24.57 -17.84
N HIS A 802 -3.66 25.31 -17.87
CA HIS A 802 -2.40 24.81 -18.44
C HIS A 802 -1.84 23.60 -17.69
N GLN A 803 -2.17 23.47 -16.41
CA GLN A 803 -1.83 22.26 -15.65
C GLN A 803 -2.82 21.12 -15.96
N GLY A 804 -3.94 21.35 -16.63
CA GLY A 804 -5.00 20.35 -16.82
C GLY A 804 -6.01 20.34 -15.66
N PHE A 805 -5.98 21.35 -14.78
CA PHE A 805 -6.94 21.50 -13.70
C PHE A 805 -8.27 22.06 -14.22
N GLY A 806 -9.38 21.47 -13.78
CA GLY A 806 -10.72 21.73 -14.33
C GLY A 806 -11.17 20.67 -15.32
N GLU A 807 -10.26 19.81 -15.77
CA GLU A 807 -10.54 18.69 -16.67
C GLU A 807 -11.17 17.48 -15.95
N ASN A 808 -11.51 17.67 -14.66
CA ASN A 808 -11.54 16.70 -13.58
C ASN A 808 -12.77 15.79 -13.50
N PHE A 809 -13.72 15.93 -14.40
CA PHE A 809 -14.89 15.07 -14.41
C PHE A 809 -14.80 14.12 -15.59
N SER A 810 -15.00 12.83 -15.31
CA SER A 810 -15.27 11.77 -16.30
C SER A 810 -16.42 12.11 -17.25
N TYR A 811 -17.13 13.19 -16.99
CA TYR A 811 -18.17 13.73 -17.83
C TYR A 811 -17.53 14.71 -18.80
N LEU A 812 -17.50 14.31 -20.07
CA LEU A 812 -17.17 15.19 -21.18
C LEU A 812 -18.00 16.50 -21.18
N SER A 813 -19.08 16.59 -20.37
CA SER A 813 -19.92 17.78 -20.17
C SER A 813 -19.26 19.02 -19.66
N THR A 814 -18.43 18.91 -18.62
CA THR A 814 -17.77 20.08 -18.05
C THR A 814 -16.63 20.57 -18.91
N HIS A 815 -16.07 19.71 -19.77
CA HIS A 815 -14.85 20.03 -20.48
C HIS A 815 -15.05 21.12 -21.54
N LEU A 816 -16.07 20.98 -22.39
CA LEU A 816 -16.41 22.00 -23.38
C LEU A 816 -16.78 23.31 -22.70
N GLU A 817 -17.56 23.25 -21.61
CA GLU A 817 -17.91 24.43 -20.82
C GLU A 817 -16.67 25.14 -20.27
N ASN A 818 -15.71 24.38 -19.74
CA ASN A 818 -14.47 24.90 -19.16
C ASN A 818 -13.55 25.50 -20.24
N LEU A 819 -13.41 24.84 -21.39
CA LEU A 819 -12.62 25.38 -22.51
C LEU A 819 -13.27 26.64 -23.10
N GLN A 820 -14.59 26.64 -23.29
CA GLN A 820 -15.28 27.85 -23.74
C GLN A 820 -15.18 28.97 -22.70
N ALA A 821 -15.30 28.66 -21.41
CA ALA A 821 -15.07 29.61 -20.32
C ALA A 821 -13.65 30.19 -20.39
N TRP A 822 -12.65 29.37 -20.72
CA TRP A 822 -11.30 29.85 -20.97
C TRP A 822 -11.20 30.78 -22.18
N GLN A 823 -11.79 30.42 -23.32
CA GLN A 823 -11.82 31.30 -24.49
C GLN A 823 -12.53 32.62 -24.21
N ARG A 824 -13.64 32.59 -23.47
CA ARG A 824 -14.35 33.80 -23.01
C ARG A 824 -13.44 34.65 -22.13
N MET A 825 -12.72 34.06 -21.19
CA MET A 825 -11.76 34.77 -20.37
C MET A 825 -10.60 35.36 -21.19
N GLY A 826 -10.12 34.67 -22.22
CA GLY A 826 -9.15 35.23 -23.17
C GLY A 826 -9.68 36.47 -23.90
N LYS A 827 -10.97 36.47 -24.30
CA LYS A 827 -11.63 37.67 -24.86
C LYS A 827 -11.75 38.79 -23.83
N LEU A 828 -12.09 38.47 -22.58
CA LEU A 828 -12.16 39.43 -21.48
C LEU A 828 -10.78 40.05 -21.18
N GLU A 829 -9.71 39.26 -21.22
CA GLU A 829 -8.33 39.74 -21.11
C GLU A 829 -7.95 40.69 -22.26
N ALA A 830 -8.25 40.31 -23.51
CA ALA A 830 -7.99 41.15 -24.68
C ALA A 830 -8.73 42.50 -24.59
N SER A 831 -9.96 42.49 -24.07
CA SER A 831 -10.72 43.72 -23.81
C SER A 831 -10.23 44.54 -22.61
N ALA A 832 -9.45 43.93 -21.72
CA ALA A 832 -8.90 44.56 -20.52
C ALA A 832 -7.51 45.16 -20.73
N GLN A 833 -6.82 44.84 -21.84
CA GLN A 833 -5.60 45.54 -22.23
C GLN A 833 -5.96 46.95 -22.72
N PRO A 834 -5.32 48.03 -22.22
CA PRO A 834 -5.54 49.35 -22.76
C PRO A 834 -5.19 49.34 -24.25
N SER A 835 -6.04 49.94 -25.09
CA SER A 835 -5.65 50.19 -26.48
C SER A 835 -4.37 51.00 -26.44
N THR A 836 -3.26 50.41 -26.85
CA THR A 836 -2.05 51.16 -27.20
C THR A 836 -2.32 51.89 -28.51
N GLY A 837 -3.26 52.84 -28.46
CA GLY A 837 -3.44 53.89 -29.44
C GLY A 837 -2.48 55.03 -29.09
N ASP A 838 -1.19 54.73 -28.99
CA ASP A 838 -0.18 55.78 -29.11
C ASP A 838 -0.01 56.04 -30.59
N ALA A 839 -0.73 57.08 -31.03
CA ALA A 839 -0.37 57.83 -32.21
C ALA A 839 1.12 58.18 -32.10
N LYS A 840 1.94 57.55 -32.95
CA LYS A 840 3.29 58.06 -33.21
C LYS A 840 3.18 59.54 -33.59
N PRO A 841 3.83 60.47 -32.87
CA PRO A 841 3.98 61.81 -33.39
C PRO A 841 4.84 61.73 -34.66
N LYS A 842 4.37 62.37 -35.74
CA LYS A 842 5.19 62.68 -36.92
C LYS A 842 6.21 63.76 -36.53
N GLY A 843 7.45 63.60 -37.00
CA GLY A 843 8.55 64.59 -36.95
C GLY A 843 9.50 64.35 -35.77
N GLU A 844 10.82 64.29 -35.93
CA GLU A 844 11.76 64.63 -37.03
C GLU A 844 12.83 63.55 -37.19
#